data_AF-A0A6M8VIE8-F1
#
_entry.id   AF-A0A6M8VIE8-F1
#
_cell.length_a   1.000
_cell.length_b   1.000
_cell.length_c   1.000
_cell.angle_alpha   90.00
_cell.angle_beta   90.00
_cell.angle_gamma   90.00
#
_symmetry.space_group_name_H-M   'P 1'
#
loop_
_entity.id
_entity.type
_entity.pdbx_description
1 polymer ?
#
loop_
_entity_poly.entity_id
_entity_poly.type
_entity_poly.pdbx_seq_one_letter_code
_entity_poly.pdbx_strand_id
1 'polypeptide(L)'
;MNNTSLNHTKSNELVSDGVTPPGLLYNNQLSHAGIQEKSPNVMKTIEAKSIRMFNLEESLNSQKKTYLIQFDESIATYIAAEAIIKNPFFKSDNRLLSGLTIWYFEDEEIGRNDFNLMLKKEWEFVEFVQSWGTPIPGFWKCGEVRIEIFLANQQIIKHYFQIGTQEVINFLDENEQPDSYSNKQNTQQPKKLEQLQKTNSDNNSIKSLFEEFDNLVGLHNLKQSLRDFISYLEFVKERKAKGIETNENISANCIFLGNPGTGKTTVARILGRFFKAIGLLKNGHVVEVDRASLIGEYIGETAQKTEKVINQALGGILFIDEAYSLKRDKNSNDFGQEAIDIILKRMEDYKDKFFVIAAGYPELMEKFINSNPGLKSRFTHHFYFDDYNSSELAEIFKIFSEKEKYSFNEDAEKFLIEKLDSLIDNTDGSFGNARFVRNLFSETKIELSKRYHLLEDEEKDFYSLNTILISDIQSAWLNINNRNNSVVKSNEKIDRYVNEINNLVGLSSVKTTFNRIIASIKVDKLKSEKSISSVHKTYNSIFIAEPGSGTSTVARLFAKSLFASNKLSKGQLIEIDSSLFSGLSKLDAYLTMDELFKKLSGNVILVNDVTASLQCLKHFSDSLLQYFLKKLYLMNDEVTAILSGTREEIEIIIESFPVLESQFPNKFEFEPYTNRQLLEIALSICQKKNYQLDEGAWQQLLELIDEMLQGKNRNFYNARSIKELLNRAISIQEDRILSMPNIQSSDLMTITYDDLTTLRTIEK
;
A
#
# COMPACT_ATOMS: atom_id res chain seq x y z
N MET A 1 17.53 -61.03 34.57
CA MET A 1 18.35 -62.09 33.94
C MET A 1 18.34 -61.86 32.44
N ASN A 2 19.54 -61.69 31.87
CA ASN A 2 19.98 -61.84 30.47
C ASN A 2 19.17 -61.07 29.38
N ASN A 3 19.64 -60.01 28.73
CA ASN A 3 20.95 -59.59 28.21
C ASN A 3 21.48 -60.43 27.03
N THR A 4 21.38 -59.87 25.81
CA THR A 4 22.29 -59.97 24.63
C THR A 4 21.64 -59.20 23.46
N SER A 5 22.11 -57.99 23.09
CA SER A 5 23.12 -57.68 22.03
C SER A 5 22.50 -57.49 20.64
N LEU A 6 22.88 -56.61 19.72
CA LEU A 6 23.68 -55.37 19.63
C LEU A 6 23.68 -55.00 18.12
N ASN A 7 23.48 -53.71 17.81
CA ASN A 7 24.18 -52.93 16.77
C ASN A 7 23.81 -52.90 15.25
N HIS A 8 23.52 -51.65 14.85
CA HIS A 8 24.10 -50.81 13.78
C HIS A 8 23.56 -50.83 12.33
N THR A 9 23.08 -49.65 11.88
CA THR A 9 23.65 -48.73 10.84
C THR A 9 22.75 -47.48 10.73
N LYS A 10 23.16 -46.24 11.06
CA LYS A 10 24.06 -45.24 10.40
C LYS A 10 23.49 -44.56 9.14
N SER A 11 23.16 -43.26 9.27
CA SER A 11 23.34 -42.15 8.29
C SER A 11 22.64 -40.89 8.84
N ASN A 12 23.09 -39.63 8.69
CA ASN A 12 24.37 -38.95 8.58
C ASN A 12 24.01 -37.44 8.65
N GLU A 13 24.76 -36.66 9.42
CA GLU A 13 24.60 -35.21 9.62
C GLU A 13 25.05 -34.39 8.39
N LEU A 14 24.46 -33.19 8.22
CA LEU A 14 25.17 -31.98 7.76
C LEU A 14 24.65 -30.74 8.53
N VAL A 15 25.34 -30.46 9.63
CA VAL A 15 25.75 -29.20 10.28
C VAL A 15 25.18 -27.86 9.76
N SER A 16 24.63 -27.07 10.69
CA SER A 16 24.89 -25.61 10.76
C SER A 16 25.03 -25.19 12.22
N ASP A 17 26.21 -24.67 12.56
CA ASP A 17 26.75 -24.45 13.91
C ASP A 17 25.93 -23.51 14.80
N GLY A 18 25.31 -24.09 15.84
CA GLY A 18 24.89 -23.38 17.04
C GLY A 18 25.83 -23.72 18.19
N VAL A 19 26.73 -22.80 18.55
CA VAL A 19 27.64 -22.98 19.69
C VAL A 19 26.85 -22.90 21.00
N THR A 20 26.77 -24.03 21.71
CA THR A 20 26.30 -24.17 23.08
C THR A 20 27.42 -23.78 24.08
N PRO A 21 27.12 -23.11 25.21
CA PRO A 21 28.03 -23.06 26.34
C PRO A 21 27.85 -24.28 27.28
N PRO A 22 28.87 -24.63 28.09
CA PRO A 22 28.93 -25.89 28.83
C PRO A 22 28.15 -25.85 30.15
N GLY A 23 27.60 -27.00 30.52
CA GLY A 23 26.70 -27.20 31.65
C GLY A 23 27.33 -27.14 33.04
N LEU A 24 26.46 -27.05 34.04
CA LEU A 24 26.75 -27.38 35.43
C LEU A 24 25.62 -28.25 36.00
N LEU A 25 26.08 -29.36 36.58
CA LEU A 25 25.33 -30.43 37.21
C LEU A 25 24.53 -29.96 38.42
N TYR A 26 23.28 -30.43 38.52
CA TYR A 26 22.56 -30.47 39.79
C TYR A 26 23.19 -31.55 40.69
N ASN A 27 23.58 -31.16 41.91
CA ASN A 27 23.76 -32.10 43.01
C ASN A 27 23.27 -31.50 44.33
N ASN A 28 22.68 -32.39 45.13
CA ASN A 28 21.81 -32.19 46.28
C ASN A 28 22.52 -31.81 47.60
N GLN A 29 21.72 -31.20 48.50
CA GLN A 29 21.63 -31.40 49.96
C GLN A 29 22.53 -30.67 50.99
N LEU A 30 21.80 -30.12 52.00
CA LEU A 30 22.14 -29.82 53.41
C LEU A 30 23.01 -28.56 53.66
N SER A 31 22.79 -27.68 54.65
CA SER A 31 22.09 -27.78 55.95
C SER A 31 21.79 -26.38 56.53
N HIS A 32 20.74 -26.29 57.37
CA HIS A 32 20.38 -25.14 58.21
C HIS A 32 21.51 -24.56 59.07
N ALA A 33 21.55 -23.22 59.19
CA ALA A 33 21.76 -22.50 60.44
C ALA A 33 21.33 -21.03 60.24
N GLY A 34 20.30 -20.60 60.98
CA GLY A 34 19.66 -19.30 60.82
C GLY A 34 20.50 -18.12 61.31
N ILE A 35 20.13 -16.93 60.85
CA ILE A 35 20.16 -15.67 61.60
C ILE A 35 19.13 -14.72 60.95
N GLN A 36 18.10 -14.41 61.72
CA GLN A 36 17.24 -13.22 61.73
C GLN A 36 16.55 -12.78 60.43
N GLU A 37 15.24 -13.03 60.41
CA GLU A 37 14.24 -12.20 59.74
C GLU A 37 14.48 -10.71 60.06
N LYS A 38 15.11 -10.00 59.11
CA LYS A 38 14.85 -8.58 58.92
C LYS A 38 13.68 -8.48 57.95
N SER A 39 12.59 -7.90 58.46
CA SER A 39 11.46 -7.22 57.82
C SER A 39 11.25 -7.44 56.32
N PRO A 40 9.99 -7.62 55.85
CA PRO A 40 9.71 -7.89 54.45
C PRO A 40 10.39 -6.82 53.60
N ASN A 41 11.38 -7.21 52.79
CA ASN A 41 12.00 -6.33 51.83
C ASN A 41 10.88 -5.98 50.84
N VAL A 42 10.17 -4.88 51.13
CA VAL A 42 9.29 -4.20 50.19
C VAL A 42 10.13 -4.02 48.94
N MET A 43 9.90 -4.82 47.90
CA MET A 43 10.51 -4.57 46.60
C MET A 43 10.08 -3.17 46.24
N LYS A 44 11.04 -2.23 46.26
CA LYS A 44 10.77 -0.86 45.86
C LYS A 44 10.36 -0.91 44.39
N THR A 45 9.14 -0.48 44.09
CA THR A 45 8.59 -0.43 42.74
C THR A 45 9.52 0.35 41.83
N ILE A 46 9.96 -0.28 40.73
CA ILE A 46 10.77 0.39 39.70
C ILE A 46 9.82 1.19 38.83
N GLU A 47 10.03 2.50 38.77
CA GLU A 47 9.19 3.43 38.01
C GLU A 47 9.89 3.81 36.70
N ALA A 48 9.26 3.51 35.57
CA ALA A 48 9.68 4.04 34.27
C ALA A 48 9.23 5.50 34.12
N LYS A 49 10.14 6.36 33.69
CA LYS A 49 9.88 7.78 33.48
C LYS A 49 9.57 8.11 32.03
N SER A 50 10.29 7.51 31.09
CA SER A 50 10.00 7.67 29.68
C SER A 50 10.48 6.49 28.87
N ILE A 51 9.84 6.31 27.72
CA ILE A 51 10.28 5.43 26.65
C ILE A 51 10.14 6.19 25.34
N ARG A 52 11.18 6.14 24.49
CA ARG A 52 11.17 6.76 23.18
C ARG A 52 11.74 5.82 22.14
N MET A 53 11.12 5.81 20.98
CA MET A 53 11.45 4.90 19.89
C MET A 53 12.26 5.64 18.83
N PHE A 54 13.30 5.00 18.28
CA PHE A 54 14.12 5.58 17.21
C PHE A 54 14.68 4.48 16.30
N ASN A 55 15.09 4.86 15.09
CA ASN A 55 15.78 3.96 14.18
C ASN A 55 17.24 3.79 14.65
N LEU A 56 17.61 2.57 15.04
CA LEU A 56 18.92 2.31 15.64
C LEU A 56 20.05 2.54 14.63
N GLU A 57 19.86 2.07 13.40
CA GLU A 57 20.88 2.13 12.35
C GLU A 57 21.10 3.56 11.87
N GLU A 58 20.02 4.31 11.65
CA GLU A 58 20.10 5.73 11.33
C GLU A 58 20.79 6.52 12.45
N SER A 59 20.49 6.19 13.71
CA SER A 59 21.11 6.87 14.84
C SER A 59 22.60 6.61 14.97
N LEU A 60 23.03 5.37 14.77
CA LEU A 60 24.45 5.01 14.76
C LEU A 60 25.20 5.71 13.62
N ASN A 61 24.57 5.84 12.45
CA ASN A 61 25.16 6.47 11.28
C ASN A 61 25.23 8.01 11.38
N SER A 62 24.20 8.64 11.95
CA SER A 62 24.08 10.10 12.04
C SER A 62 24.67 10.69 13.34
N GLN A 63 24.93 9.84 14.34
CA GLN A 63 25.24 10.21 15.72
C GLN A 63 24.17 11.11 16.37
N LYS A 64 22.93 11.10 15.85
CA LYS A 64 21.77 11.79 16.40
C LYS A 64 20.60 10.82 16.58
N LYS A 65 19.72 11.06 17.54
CA LYS A 65 18.49 10.26 17.74
C LYS A 65 17.29 11.07 17.25
N THR A 66 16.60 10.58 16.22
CA THR A 66 15.29 11.08 15.79
C THR A 66 14.24 10.18 16.39
N TYR A 67 13.37 10.72 17.25
CA TYR A 67 12.35 9.93 17.93
C TYR A 67 11.05 9.90 17.13
N LEU A 68 10.46 8.70 16.98
CA LEU A 68 9.32 8.44 16.13
C LEU A 68 8.17 7.81 16.94
N ILE A 69 6.93 8.14 16.58
CA ILE A 69 5.72 7.40 17.02
C ILE A 69 5.19 6.45 15.94
N GLN A 70 5.58 6.68 14.69
CA GLN A 70 5.31 5.77 13.57
C GLN A 70 6.58 5.61 12.73
N PHE A 71 6.90 4.36 12.36
CA PHE A 71 8.02 4.02 11.47
C PHE A 71 7.51 3.67 10.07
N ASP A 72 8.31 3.93 9.06
CA ASP A 72 8.01 3.58 7.67
C ASP A 72 8.45 2.14 7.36
N GLU A 73 7.50 1.29 6.95
CA GLU A 73 7.75 -0.12 6.64
C GLU A 73 8.82 -0.35 5.55
N SER A 74 8.99 0.60 4.64
CA SER A 74 9.88 0.47 3.48
C SER A 74 11.35 0.65 3.85
N ILE A 75 11.65 1.31 4.98
CA ILE A 75 13.00 1.67 5.41
C ILE A 75 13.34 1.20 6.82
N ALA A 76 12.36 0.87 7.67
CA ALA A 76 12.61 0.41 9.04
C ALA A 76 13.42 -0.90 9.05
N THR A 77 14.58 -0.86 9.71
CA THR A 77 15.47 -2.02 9.92
C THR A 77 15.43 -2.43 11.39
N TYR A 78 16.33 -1.88 12.21
CA TYR A 78 16.35 -2.07 13.66
C TYR A 78 15.65 -0.92 14.36
N ILE A 79 14.60 -1.24 15.11
CA ILE A 79 13.89 -0.29 15.96
C ILE A 79 14.45 -0.41 17.38
N ALA A 80 14.83 0.72 17.96
CA ALA A 80 15.34 0.80 19.32
C ALA A 80 14.37 1.58 20.23
N ALA A 81 14.21 1.07 21.44
CA ALA A 81 13.53 1.70 22.56
C ALA A 81 14.57 2.21 23.55
N GLU A 82 14.65 3.53 23.72
CA GLU A 82 15.39 4.15 24.81
C GLU A 82 14.46 4.33 26.01
N ALA A 83 14.80 3.70 27.13
CA ALA A 83 14.04 3.78 28.36
C ALA A 83 14.83 4.51 29.45
N ILE A 84 14.15 5.38 30.20
CA ILE A 84 14.68 6.02 31.41
C ILE A 84 13.87 5.52 32.59
N ILE A 85 14.55 4.99 33.61
CA ILE A 85 13.94 4.55 34.86
C ILE A 85 14.50 5.34 36.04
N LYS A 86 13.70 5.51 37.09
CA LYS A 86 14.17 6.01 38.37
C LYS A 86 14.79 4.87 39.16
N ASN A 87 16.02 5.03 39.62
CA ASN A 87 16.70 4.01 40.41
C ASN A 87 16.18 3.99 41.86
N PRO A 88 15.45 2.95 42.30
CA PRO A 88 14.93 2.89 43.66
C PRO A 88 16.03 2.68 44.73
N PHE A 89 17.25 2.33 44.30
CA PHE A 89 18.41 2.10 45.15
C PHE A 89 19.39 3.28 45.18
N PHE A 90 19.00 4.44 44.62
CA PHE A 90 19.78 5.66 44.71
C PHE A 90 20.11 6.00 46.17
N LYS A 91 21.38 6.31 46.44
CA LYS A 91 21.98 6.54 47.76
C LYS A 91 21.91 5.35 48.74
N SER A 92 21.52 4.16 48.27
CA SER A 92 21.47 2.92 49.07
C SER A 92 22.63 1.99 48.69
N ASP A 93 22.45 1.12 47.68
CA ASP A 93 23.38 0.05 47.31
C ASP A 93 23.43 -0.17 45.80
N ASN A 94 24.51 -0.78 45.31
CA ASN A 94 24.61 -1.23 43.92
C ASN A 94 23.83 -2.54 43.74
N ARG A 95 23.02 -2.63 42.69
CA ARG A 95 22.18 -3.81 42.38
C ARG A 95 22.30 -4.16 40.90
N LEU A 96 22.50 -5.44 40.60
CA LEU A 96 22.35 -5.97 39.24
C LEU A 96 20.96 -6.60 39.13
N LEU A 97 20.16 -6.15 38.17
CA LEU A 97 18.82 -6.70 37.92
C LEU A 97 18.82 -7.44 36.59
N SER A 98 18.17 -8.61 36.55
CA SER A 98 17.84 -9.27 35.30
C SER A 98 16.62 -8.59 34.67
N GLY A 99 16.68 -8.41 33.35
CA GLY A 99 15.64 -7.80 32.55
C GLY A 99 15.27 -8.68 31.36
N LEU A 100 14.03 -8.53 30.91
CA LEU A 100 13.48 -9.20 29.75
C LEU A 100 12.72 -8.17 28.92
N THR A 101 12.99 -8.13 27.62
CA THR A 101 12.23 -7.34 26.67
C THR A 101 11.54 -8.27 25.68
N ILE A 102 10.24 -8.04 25.47
CA ILE A 102 9.42 -8.79 24.53
C ILE A 102 8.80 -7.79 23.55
N TRP A 103 8.83 -8.14 22.26
CA TRP A 103 8.28 -7.37 21.15
C TRP A 103 7.12 -8.15 20.55
N TYR A 104 6.00 -7.46 20.35
CA TYR A 104 4.79 -8.01 19.75
C TYR A 104 4.39 -7.21 18.52
N PHE A 105 3.91 -7.88 17.48
CA PHE A 105 3.28 -7.26 16.32
C PHE A 105 1.87 -7.82 16.18
N GLU A 106 0.84 -6.97 16.15
CA GLU A 106 -0.56 -7.40 16.12
C GLU A 106 -0.87 -8.49 17.17
N ASP A 107 -0.35 -8.29 18.39
CA ASP A 107 -0.42 -9.19 19.55
C ASP A 107 0.29 -10.56 19.44
N GLU A 108 1.03 -10.82 18.36
CA GLU A 108 1.92 -11.98 18.25
C GLU A 108 3.35 -11.65 18.69
N GLU A 109 3.98 -12.49 19.51
CA GLU A 109 5.39 -12.30 19.91
C GLU A 109 6.32 -12.50 18.71
N ILE A 110 7.03 -11.45 18.33
CA ILE A 110 7.99 -11.46 17.22
C ILE A 110 9.45 -11.46 17.69
N GLY A 111 9.70 -11.22 18.98
CA GLY A 111 11.06 -11.07 19.47
C GLY A 111 11.19 -10.98 20.98
N ARG A 112 12.31 -11.49 21.48
CA ARG A 112 12.63 -11.54 22.91
C ARG A 112 14.12 -11.34 23.15
N ASN A 113 14.47 -10.55 24.16
CA ASN A 113 15.85 -10.33 24.57
C ASN A 113 16.00 -10.26 26.09
N ASP A 114 16.85 -11.13 26.65
CA ASP A 114 17.28 -11.06 28.04
C ASP A 114 18.45 -10.08 28.19
N PHE A 115 18.44 -9.28 29.25
CA PHE A 115 19.52 -8.34 29.54
C PHE A 115 19.79 -8.23 31.04
N ASN A 116 20.93 -7.67 31.41
CA ASN A 116 21.26 -7.36 32.80
C ASN A 116 21.50 -5.85 32.93
N LEU A 117 20.88 -5.22 33.93
CA LEU A 117 20.97 -3.80 34.17
C LEU A 117 21.62 -3.52 35.53
N MET A 118 22.79 -2.88 35.53
CA MET A 118 23.46 -2.45 36.75
C MET A 118 22.87 -1.12 37.21
N LEU A 119 22.36 -1.08 38.44
CA LEU A 119 21.91 0.13 39.12
C LEU A 119 22.91 0.47 40.22
N LYS A 120 23.74 1.49 40.00
CA LYS A 120 24.68 1.96 41.04
C LYS A 120 23.99 2.93 41.99
N LYS A 121 24.38 2.91 43.27
CA LYS A 121 23.82 3.79 44.30
C LYS A 121 24.05 5.27 44.00
N GLU A 122 25.03 5.62 43.16
CA GLU A 122 25.29 6.99 42.74
C GLU A 122 24.37 7.48 41.60
N TRP A 123 23.57 6.60 40.99
CA TRP A 123 22.75 6.93 39.82
C TRP A 123 21.30 7.14 40.22
N GLU A 124 20.78 8.34 40.05
CA GLU A 124 19.37 8.64 40.37
C GLU A 124 18.44 8.15 39.26
N PHE A 125 18.86 8.33 38.01
CA PHE A 125 18.17 7.86 36.82
C PHE A 125 19.12 7.02 35.96
N VAL A 126 18.58 5.98 35.34
CA VAL A 126 19.35 5.06 34.48
C VAL A 126 18.70 5.02 33.10
N GLU A 127 19.52 5.28 32.08
CA GLU A 127 19.16 5.08 30.68
C GLU A 127 19.68 3.73 30.19
N PHE A 128 18.82 3.01 29.50
CA PHE A 128 19.20 1.82 28.75
C PHE A 128 18.41 1.72 27.44
N VAL A 129 18.96 0.99 26.48
CA VAL A 129 18.38 0.82 25.16
C VAL A 129 18.17 -0.67 24.88
N GLN A 130 17.00 -1.01 24.35
CA GLN A 130 16.67 -2.34 23.83
C GLN A 130 16.27 -2.21 22.36
N SER A 131 16.56 -3.21 21.54
CA SER A 131 16.29 -3.13 20.10
C SER A 131 15.89 -4.47 19.52
N TRP A 132 15.09 -4.43 18.47
CA TRP A 132 14.73 -5.59 17.67
C TRP A 132 14.63 -5.23 16.19
N GLY A 133 14.86 -6.21 15.31
CA GLY A 133 14.78 -6.02 13.86
C GLY A 133 15.84 -6.80 13.10
N THR A 134 16.08 -6.35 11.87
CA THR A 134 17.00 -6.98 10.90
C THR A 134 17.63 -5.89 10.04
N PRO A 135 18.84 -6.09 9.49
CA PRO A 135 19.46 -5.12 8.58
C PRO A 135 18.75 -5.00 7.22
N ILE A 136 17.72 -5.80 6.96
CA ILE A 136 16.99 -5.83 5.69
C ILE A 136 15.71 -5.00 5.82
N PRO A 137 15.55 -3.88 5.06
CA PRO A 137 14.31 -3.12 5.03
C PRO A 137 13.12 -3.97 4.53
N GLY A 138 11.91 -3.68 5.04
CA GLY A 138 10.68 -4.40 4.65
C GLY A 138 10.32 -5.63 5.50
N PHE A 139 11.08 -5.89 6.56
CA PHE A 139 10.77 -6.89 7.59
C PHE A 139 9.53 -6.51 8.41
N TRP A 140 9.47 -5.25 8.86
CA TRP A 140 8.31 -4.71 9.52
C TRP A 140 7.17 -4.54 8.50
N LYS A 141 5.95 -4.90 8.90
CA LYS A 141 4.73 -4.70 8.10
C LYS A 141 3.88 -3.63 8.74
N CYS A 142 3.09 -2.92 7.94
CA CYS A 142 2.09 -1.98 8.43
C CYS A 142 1.21 -2.64 9.51
N GLY A 143 1.13 -2.02 10.69
CA GLY A 143 0.42 -2.54 11.85
C GLY A 143 0.93 -1.99 13.17
N GLU A 144 0.29 -2.40 14.26
CA GLU A 144 0.65 -1.97 15.61
C GLU A 144 1.74 -2.86 16.22
N VAL A 145 2.77 -2.22 16.79
CA VAL A 145 3.84 -2.90 17.54
C VAL A 145 3.76 -2.52 19.01
N ARG A 146 3.89 -3.52 19.87
CA ARG A 146 3.97 -3.35 21.32
C ARG A 146 5.32 -3.83 21.83
N ILE A 147 5.94 -3.05 22.70
CA ILE A 147 7.11 -3.47 23.49
C ILE A 147 6.74 -3.58 24.96
N GLU A 148 7.16 -4.67 25.58
CA GLU A 148 7.07 -4.89 27.04
C GLU A 148 8.47 -5.09 27.61
N ILE A 149 8.79 -4.33 28.67
CA ILE A 149 10.07 -4.46 29.38
C ILE A 149 9.79 -4.83 30.83
N PHE A 150 10.43 -5.91 31.27
CA PHE A 150 10.40 -6.43 32.62
C PHE A 150 11.77 -6.25 33.26
N LEU A 151 11.79 -5.87 34.54
CA LEU A 151 12.98 -5.88 35.39
C LEU A 151 12.64 -6.61 36.69
N ALA A 152 13.49 -7.56 37.10
CA ALA A 152 13.26 -8.38 38.28
C ALA A 152 11.85 -9.03 38.32
N ASN A 153 11.39 -9.52 37.16
CA ASN A 153 10.06 -10.10 36.92
C ASN A 153 8.87 -9.15 37.13
N GLN A 154 9.10 -7.83 37.23
CA GLN A 154 8.05 -6.82 37.23
C GLN A 154 7.99 -6.11 35.88
N GLN A 155 6.81 -5.99 35.28
CA GLN A 155 6.61 -5.17 34.08
C GLN A 155 6.77 -3.70 34.46
N ILE A 156 7.74 -3.03 33.84
CA ILE A 156 8.02 -1.61 34.09
C ILE A 156 7.55 -0.73 32.94
N ILE A 157 7.50 -1.27 31.71
CA ILE A 157 7.10 -0.55 30.51
C ILE A 157 6.21 -1.44 29.65
N LYS A 158 5.10 -0.88 29.17
CA LYS A 158 4.28 -1.40 28.08
C LYS A 158 3.97 -0.22 27.17
N HIS A 159 4.49 -0.24 25.94
CA HIS A 159 4.41 0.89 25.03
C HIS A 159 4.04 0.43 23.63
N TYR A 160 3.21 1.24 22.96
CA TYR A 160 2.68 0.97 21.64
C TYR A 160 3.20 2.02 20.66
N PHE A 161 3.56 1.58 19.46
CA PHE A 161 3.94 2.45 18.35
C PHE A 161 3.50 1.80 17.04
N GLN A 162 3.47 2.59 15.96
CA GLN A 162 2.91 2.14 14.69
C GLN A 162 4.00 1.88 13.65
N ILE A 163 3.79 0.90 12.78
CA ILE A 163 4.46 0.78 11.50
C ILE A 163 3.44 1.19 10.43
N GLY A 164 3.79 2.16 9.59
CA GLY A 164 2.93 2.64 8.52
C GLY A 164 3.70 2.91 7.24
N THR A 165 3.09 3.62 6.29
CA THR A 165 3.67 3.92 4.99
C THR A 165 4.57 5.18 4.97
N GLN A 166 4.77 5.80 6.13
CA GLN A 166 5.61 6.99 6.32
C GLN A 166 6.02 7.11 7.79
N GLU A 167 7.15 7.77 8.06
CA GLU A 167 7.58 8.07 9.42
C GLU A 167 6.79 9.26 10.00
N VAL A 168 6.36 9.13 11.25
CA VAL A 168 5.77 10.23 12.02
C VAL A 168 6.69 10.50 13.20
N ILE A 169 7.36 11.66 13.14
CA ILE A 169 8.24 12.14 14.20
C ILE A 169 7.40 12.43 15.44
N ASN A 170 7.90 12.02 16.60
CA ASN A 170 7.31 12.38 17.86
C ASN A 170 7.64 13.85 18.18
N PHE A 171 6.73 14.76 17.87
CA PHE A 171 6.84 16.19 18.22
C PHE A 171 6.33 16.50 19.63
N LEU A 172 5.80 15.50 20.36
CA LEU A 172 5.32 15.70 21.73
C LEU A 172 6.51 15.69 22.72
N ASP A 173 6.51 16.74 23.54
CA ASP A 173 7.35 17.03 24.72
C ASP A 173 8.81 17.47 24.53
N GLU A 174 9.00 18.75 24.18
CA GLU A 174 10.20 19.52 24.54
C GLU A 174 10.42 19.63 26.06
N ASN A 175 9.41 19.30 26.88
CA ASN A 175 9.48 19.32 28.35
C ASN A 175 10.03 18.02 28.98
N GLU A 176 10.21 16.94 28.21
CA GLU A 176 10.80 15.66 28.67
C GLU A 176 12.12 15.33 27.95
N GLN A 177 12.92 16.35 27.66
CA GLN A 177 14.27 16.13 27.13
C GLN A 177 15.14 15.35 28.14
N PRO A 178 16.04 14.46 27.68
CA PRO A 178 16.92 13.66 28.53
C PRO A 178 17.86 14.53 29.37
N ASP A 179 18.08 15.78 28.93
CA ASP A 179 18.87 16.80 29.60
C ASP A 179 18.16 17.46 30.80
N SER A 180 16.86 17.20 31.01
CA SER A 180 16.10 17.72 32.15
C SER A 180 16.34 16.96 33.47
N TYR A 181 16.89 15.74 33.39
CA TYR A 181 17.21 14.92 34.56
C TYR A 181 18.70 15.06 34.92
N SER A 182 18.98 15.88 35.93
CA SER A 182 20.32 15.96 36.52
C SER A 182 20.72 14.59 37.12
N ASN A 183 21.97 14.15 36.90
CA ASN A 183 22.54 12.84 37.32
C ASN A 183 22.03 11.58 36.56
N LYS A 184 21.76 11.70 35.25
CA LYS A 184 21.49 10.56 34.36
C LYS A 184 22.79 9.83 33.94
N GLN A 185 22.78 8.50 33.91
CA GLN A 185 23.93 7.69 33.53
C GLN A 185 23.57 6.64 32.47
N ASN A 186 24.41 6.56 31.44
CA ASN A 186 24.22 5.67 30.29
C ASN A 186 24.89 4.32 30.56
N THR A 187 24.15 3.23 30.35
CA THR A 187 24.69 1.87 30.44
C THR A 187 25.33 1.42 29.13
N GLN A 188 26.36 0.58 29.17
CA GLN A 188 27.05 0.09 27.96
C GLN A 188 26.16 -0.86 27.16
N GLN A 189 26.06 -0.62 25.86
CA GLN A 189 25.32 -1.43 24.87
C GLN A 189 25.90 -2.85 24.75
N PRO A 190 25.10 -3.87 24.35
CA PRO A 190 25.62 -5.21 24.12
C PRO A 190 26.68 -5.26 23.01
N LYS A 191 27.80 -5.95 23.29
CA LYS A 191 29.04 -6.06 22.48
C LYS A 191 28.88 -6.56 21.02
N LYS A 192 27.68 -6.94 20.58
CA LYS A 192 27.40 -7.35 19.19
C LYS A 192 27.52 -6.18 18.19
N LEU A 193 27.47 -4.93 18.67
CA LEU A 193 27.54 -3.69 17.88
C LEU A 193 28.96 -3.25 17.48
N GLU A 194 30.00 -3.59 18.25
CA GLU A 194 31.39 -3.24 17.89
C GLU A 194 31.92 -4.07 16.70
N GLN A 195 31.36 -5.26 16.46
CA GLN A 195 31.69 -6.07 15.29
C GLN A 195 31.09 -5.49 13.99
N LEU A 196 29.94 -4.82 14.04
CA LEU A 196 29.33 -4.11 12.91
C LEU A 196 30.11 -2.84 12.51
N GLN A 197 30.79 -2.19 13.47
CA GLN A 197 31.60 -1.00 13.20
C GLN A 197 32.87 -1.31 12.39
N LYS A 198 33.50 -2.47 12.60
CA LYS A 198 34.71 -2.87 11.84
C LYS A 198 34.39 -3.29 10.41
N THR A 199 33.24 -3.89 10.14
CA THR A 199 32.82 -4.24 8.77
C THR A 199 32.38 -3.01 7.96
N ASN A 200 31.86 -1.96 8.61
CA ASN A 200 31.35 -0.76 7.93
C ASN A 200 32.43 0.28 7.56
N SER A 201 33.59 0.30 8.22
CA SER A 201 34.69 1.19 7.83
C SER A 201 35.36 0.74 6.54
N ASP A 202 35.46 -0.57 6.30
CA ASP A 202 36.08 -1.14 5.11
C ASP A 202 35.13 -1.07 3.89
N ASN A 203 33.82 -1.24 4.10
CA ASN A 203 32.80 -1.16 3.03
C ASN A 203 32.55 0.25 2.46
N ASN A 204 32.97 1.32 3.15
CA ASN A 204 32.80 2.71 2.69
C ASN A 204 34.08 3.34 2.13
N SER A 205 35.13 2.54 1.92
CA SER A 205 36.31 3.03 1.20
C SER A 205 35.95 3.34 -0.25
N ILE A 206 36.62 4.32 -0.85
CA ILE A 206 36.40 4.65 -2.28
C ILE A 206 36.67 3.43 -3.17
N LYS A 207 37.64 2.59 -2.77
CA LYS A 207 37.96 1.34 -3.46
C LYS A 207 36.80 0.34 -3.42
N SER A 208 36.22 0.07 -2.25
CA SER A 208 35.10 -0.87 -2.12
C SER A 208 33.83 -0.36 -2.84
N LEU A 209 33.61 0.95 -2.90
CA LEU A 209 32.52 1.54 -3.67
C LEU A 209 32.72 1.34 -5.18
N PHE A 210 33.96 1.43 -5.69
CA PHE A 210 34.25 1.09 -7.08
C PHE A 210 34.05 -0.39 -7.36
N GLU A 211 34.43 -1.28 -6.45
CA GLU A 211 34.19 -2.73 -6.57
C GLU A 211 32.69 -3.05 -6.62
N GLU A 212 31.88 -2.45 -5.74
CA GLU A 212 30.42 -2.60 -5.77
C GLU A 212 29.82 -2.06 -7.08
N PHE A 213 30.32 -0.92 -7.55
CA PHE A 213 29.89 -0.32 -8.80
C PHE A 213 30.26 -1.17 -10.02
N ASP A 214 31.42 -1.83 -10.00
CA ASP A 214 31.85 -2.77 -11.04
C ASP A 214 30.98 -4.02 -11.09
N ASN A 215 30.50 -4.48 -9.93
CA ASN A 215 29.61 -5.64 -9.81
C ASN A 215 28.19 -5.38 -10.33
N LEU A 216 27.80 -4.14 -10.64
CA LEU A 216 26.54 -3.89 -11.34
C LEU A 216 26.59 -4.51 -12.74
N VAL A 217 25.53 -5.17 -13.18
CA VAL A 217 25.47 -5.74 -14.53
C VAL A 217 25.51 -4.62 -15.58
N GLY A 218 26.24 -4.83 -16.68
CA GLY A 218 26.28 -3.93 -17.83
C GLY A 218 26.77 -2.50 -17.55
N LEU A 219 26.08 -1.51 -18.13
CA LEU A 219 26.28 -0.07 -17.93
C LEU A 219 27.72 0.43 -18.21
N HIS A 220 28.42 -0.16 -19.18
CA HIS A 220 29.85 0.07 -19.39
C HIS A 220 30.20 1.56 -19.63
N ASN A 221 29.46 2.23 -20.53
CA ASN A 221 29.66 3.65 -20.84
C ASN A 221 29.40 4.56 -19.63
N LEU A 222 28.35 4.26 -18.89
CA LEU A 222 27.99 4.97 -17.66
C LEU A 222 29.08 4.79 -16.60
N LYS A 223 29.59 3.57 -16.43
CA LYS A 223 30.63 3.27 -15.45
C LYS A 223 31.88 4.08 -15.70
N GLN A 224 32.33 4.14 -16.96
CA GLN A 224 33.49 4.96 -17.32
C GLN A 224 33.23 6.45 -17.07
N SER A 225 32.08 6.96 -17.51
CA SER A 225 31.71 8.38 -17.34
C SER A 225 31.67 8.80 -15.86
N LEU A 226 31.14 7.93 -14.99
CA LEU A 226 31.09 8.18 -13.55
C LEU A 226 32.48 8.09 -12.90
N ARG A 227 33.34 7.16 -13.35
CA ARG A 227 34.74 7.11 -12.89
C ARG A 227 35.50 8.39 -13.19
N ASP A 228 35.37 8.89 -14.41
CA ASP A 228 36.02 10.14 -14.83
C ASP A 228 35.50 11.32 -14.01
N PHE A 229 34.19 11.37 -13.78
CA PHE A 229 33.55 12.40 -12.96
C PHE A 229 34.02 12.35 -11.49
N ILE A 230 34.05 11.18 -10.86
CA ILE A 230 34.55 11.02 -9.49
C ILE A 230 36.02 11.40 -9.38
N SER A 231 36.85 10.96 -10.33
CA SER A 231 38.29 11.30 -10.36
C SER A 231 38.51 12.81 -10.48
N TYR A 232 37.70 13.49 -11.29
CA TYR A 232 37.72 14.95 -11.40
C TYR A 232 37.32 15.64 -10.09
N LEU A 233 36.30 15.14 -9.39
CA LEU A 233 35.87 15.69 -8.10
C LEU A 233 36.94 15.51 -7.02
N GLU A 234 37.62 14.37 -6.97
CA GLU A 234 38.75 14.13 -6.07
C GLU A 234 39.89 15.12 -6.35
N PHE A 235 40.25 15.31 -7.62
CA PHE A 235 41.27 16.26 -8.04
C PHE A 235 40.95 17.70 -7.61
N VAL A 236 39.71 18.17 -7.85
CA VAL A 236 39.28 19.53 -7.47
C VAL A 236 39.31 19.68 -5.95
N LYS A 237 38.87 18.66 -5.20
CA LYS A 237 38.93 18.67 -3.74
C LYS A 237 40.38 18.76 -3.24
N GLU A 238 41.30 17.99 -3.81
CA GLU A 238 42.71 18.01 -3.41
C GLU A 238 43.34 19.39 -3.68
N ARG A 239 43.02 20.02 -4.82
CA ARG A 239 43.45 21.39 -5.11
C ARG A 239 42.97 22.39 -4.06
N LYS A 240 41.70 22.33 -3.68
CA LYS A 240 41.13 23.18 -2.62
C LYS A 240 41.80 22.94 -1.27
N ALA A 241 42.03 21.66 -0.91
CA ALA A 241 42.71 21.30 0.33
C ALA A 241 44.15 21.84 0.39
N LYS A 242 44.82 21.95 -0.77
CA LYS A 242 46.16 22.55 -0.90
C LYS A 242 46.14 24.08 -1.03
N GLY A 243 44.97 24.72 -0.93
CA GLY A 243 44.84 26.18 -1.00
C GLY A 243 45.10 26.77 -2.39
N ILE A 244 45.05 25.96 -3.45
CA ILE A 244 45.23 26.43 -4.82
C ILE A 244 43.93 27.12 -5.25
N GLU A 245 44.01 28.39 -5.67
CA GLU A 245 42.85 29.11 -6.20
C GLU A 245 42.30 28.39 -7.44
N THR A 246 41.03 28.01 -7.36
CA THR A 246 40.26 27.42 -8.46
C THR A 246 38.97 28.21 -8.62
N ASN A 247 38.74 28.76 -9.82
CA ASN A 247 37.45 29.36 -10.19
C ASN A 247 36.35 28.31 -10.42
N GLU A 248 36.68 27.03 -10.26
CA GLU A 248 35.80 25.89 -10.45
C GLU A 248 34.86 25.74 -9.24
N ASN A 249 33.59 26.11 -9.46
CA ASN A 249 32.52 25.73 -8.56
C ASN A 249 32.28 24.22 -8.68
N ILE A 250 32.33 23.50 -7.55
CA ILE A 250 31.98 22.07 -7.52
C ILE A 250 30.46 21.97 -7.63
N SER A 251 29.91 21.97 -8.84
CA SER A 251 28.52 21.60 -9.07
C SER A 251 28.47 20.11 -9.35
N ALA A 252 27.95 19.32 -8.40
CA ALA A 252 27.74 17.89 -8.60
C ALA A 252 26.24 17.55 -8.84
N ASN A 253 25.48 18.51 -9.36
CA ASN A 253 24.11 18.28 -9.80
C ASN A 253 24.12 17.57 -11.16
N CYS A 254 23.35 16.50 -11.27
CA CYS A 254 23.43 15.58 -12.42
C CYS A 254 22.06 15.32 -13.05
N ILE A 255 22.09 14.88 -14.30
CA ILE A 255 20.92 14.43 -15.04
C ILE A 255 21.11 12.98 -15.42
N PHE A 256 20.15 12.13 -15.03
CA PHE A 256 20.16 10.70 -15.34
C PHE A 256 19.13 10.41 -16.44
N LEU A 257 19.62 9.99 -17.60
CA LEU A 257 18.83 9.81 -18.82
C LEU A 257 18.73 8.33 -19.14
N GLY A 258 17.51 7.78 -19.20
CA GLY A 258 17.31 6.39 -19.65
C GLY A 258 15.95 5.82 -19.28
N ASN A 259 15.62 4.65 -19.82
CA ASN A 259 14.32 4.01 -19.65
C ASN A 259 14.07 3.48 -18.21
N PRO A 260 12.83 3.19 -17.82
CA PRO A 260 12.51 2.61 -16.52
C PRO A 260 13.23 1.28 -16.31
N GLY A 261 13.75 1.09 -15.10
CA GLY A 261 14.44 -0.16 -14.75
C GLY A 261 15.89 -0.27 -15.22
N THR A 262 16.50 0.79 -15.77
CA THR A 262 17.94 0.79 -16.15
C THR A 262 18.90 0.97 -14.96
N GLY A 263 18.40 1.17 -13.73
CA GLY A 263 19.24 1.23 -12.53
C GLY A 263 19.59 2.64 -12.02
N LYS A 264 18.95 3.69 -12.55
CA LYS A 264 19.14 5.11 -12.14
C LYS A 264 19.17 5.32 -10.62
N THR A 265 18.16 4.82 -9.92
CA THR A 265 18.05 4.93 -8.47
C THR A 265 19.17 4.20 -7.73
N THR A 266 19.52 3.00 -8.17
CA THR A 266 20.63 2.22 -7.59
C THR A 266 21.95 2.98 -7.70
N VAL A 267 22.23 3.55 -8.87
CA VAL A 267 23.45 4.33 -9.11
C VAL A 267 23.44 5.63 -8.31
N ALA A 268 22.29 6.29 -8.13
CA ALA A 268 22.19 7.49 -7.29
C ALA A 268 22.60 7.22 -5.83
N ARG A 269 22.22 6.05 -5.28
CA ARG A 269 22.60 5.64 -3.91
C ARG A 269 24.10 5.36 -3.79
N ILE A 270 24.69 4.72 -4.80
CA ILE A 270 26.15 4.52 -4.85
C ILE A 270 26.87 5.87 -4.94
N LEU A 271 26.39 6.78 -5.80
CA LEU A 271 26.95 8.11 -5.97
C LEU A 271 26.88 8.96 -4.69
N GLY A 272 25.80 8.88 -3.92
CA GLY A 272 25.70 9.51 -2.61
C GLY A 272 26.77 9.04 -1.63
N ARG A 273 27.07 7.74 -1.61
CA ARG A 273 28.17 7.17 -0.81
C ARG A 273 29.54 7.61 -1.31
N PHE A 274 29.76 7.72 -2.63
CA PHE A 274 30.97 8.32 -3.16
C PHE A 274 31.15 9.77 -2.70
N PHE A 275 30.11 10.60 -2.80
CA PHE A 275 30.18 11.99 -2.33
C PHE A 275 30.46 12.10 -0.83
N LYS A 276 29.95 11.16 -0.02
CA LYS A 276 30.30 11.07 1.41
C LYS A 276 31.76 10.67 1.62
N ALA A 277 32.24 9.63 0.93
CA ALA A 277 33.60 9.12 1.06
C ALA A 277 34.64 10.17 0.62
N ILE A 278 34.33 10.91 -0.45
CA ILE A 278 35.11 12.06 -0.92
C ILE A 278 34.88 13.28 -0.03
N GLY A 279 33.95 13.27 0.93
CA GLY A 279 33.70 14.38 1.86
C GLY A 279 33.10 15.63 1.21
N LEU A 280 32.39 15.48 0.09
CA LEU A 280 31.55 16.52 -0.51
C LEU A 280 30.20 16.61 0.19
N LEU A 281 29.67 15.48 0.68
CA LEU A 281 28.43 15.42 1.45
C LEU A 281 28.67 14.85 2.84
N LYS A 282 27.86 15.29 3.81
CA LYS A 282 27.99 14.85 5.20
C LYS A 282 27.53 13.41 5.42
N ASN A 283 26.39 13.04 4.81
CA ASN A 283 25.70 11.77 5.09
C ASN A 283 25.65 10.86 3.86
N GLY A 284 25.47 11.42 2.66
CA GLY A 284 25.42 10.68 1.39
C GLY A 284 24.13 9.87 1.16
N HIS A 285 23.08 10.10 1.95
CA HIS A 285 21.77 9.46 1.76
C HIS A 285 21.07 10.04 0.52
N VAL A 286 20.06 9.33 0.01
CA VAL A 286 19.26 9.76 -1.14
C VAL A 286 17.80 9.89 -0.71
N VAL A 287 17.21 11.05 -0.99
CA VAL A 287 15.77 11.30 -0.85
C VAL A 287 15.16 11.23 -2.24
N GLU A 288 14.39 10.17 -2.50
CA GLU A 288 13.75 9.90 -3.78
C GLU A 288 12.34 10.52 -3.79
N VAL A 289 12.03 11.32 -4.81
CA VAL A 289 10.74 11.99 -4.96
C VAL A 289 10.26 11.98 -6.39
N ASP A 290 8.94 12.09 -6.55
CA ASP A 290 8.25 12.28 -7.81
C ASP A 290 7.47 13.61 -7.83
N ARG A 291 6.69 13.85 -8.89
CA ARG A 291 5.84 15.05 -8.99
C ARG A 291 4.86 15.18 -7.82
N ALA A 292 4.22 14.07 -7.41
CA ALA A 292 3.22 14.08 -6.35
C ALA A 292 3.84 14.47 -5.00
N SER A 293 5.10 14.12 -4.79
CA SER A 293 5.88 14.46 -3.59
C SER A 293 6.23 15.94 -3.51
N LEU A 294 6.30 16.66 -4.64
CA LEU A 294 6.71 18.07 -4.69
C LEU A 294 5.54 19.05 -4.78
N ILE A 295 4.44 18.65 -5.42
CA ILE A 295 3.30 19.54 -5.72
C ILE A 295 2.16 19.33 -4.71
N GLY A 296 1.61 20.44 -4.20
CA GLY A 296 0.46 20.47 -3.31
C GLY A 296 -0.88 20.56 -4.05
N GLU A 297 -1.98 20.28 -3.35
CA GLU A 297 -3.34 20.36 -3.89
C GLU A 297 -3.92 21.78 -3.79
N TYR A 298 -3.35 22.60 -2.90
CA TYR A 298 -3.77 23.98 -2.63
C TYR A 298 -2.67 25.01 -2.97
N ILE A 299 -3.07 26.27 -3.20
CA ILE A 299 -2.13 27.39 -3.47
C ILE A 299 -1.23 27.61 -2.24
N GLY A 300 0.09 27.64 -2.44
CA GLY A 300 1.11 27.85 -1.41
C GLY A 300 1.58 26.58 -0.69
N GLU A 301 0.91 25.44 -0.90
CA GLU A 301 1.31 24.15 -0.32
C GLU A 301 2.56 23.58 -1.01
N THR A 302 2.65 23.73 -2.33
CA THR A 302 3.81 23.28 -3.14
C THR A 302 5.13 23.81 -2.59
N ALA A 303 5.18 25.08 -2.19
CA ALA A 303 6.37 25.65 -1.62
C ALA A 303 6.81 24.96 -0.33
N GLN A 304 5.87 24.71 0.59
CA GLN A 304 6.15 24.03 1.85
C GLN A 304 6.58 22.58 1.63
N LYS A 305 5.91 21.87 0.71
CA LYS A 305 6.18 20.47 0.39
C LYS A 305 7.57 20.31 -0.23
N THR A 306 7.89 21.15 -1.22
CA THR A 306 9.21 21.20 -1.86
C THR A 306 10.31 21.53 -0.86
N GLU A 307 10.10 22.52 0.01
CA GLU A 307 11.06 22.88 1.06
C GLU A 307 11.29 21.74 2.06
N LYS A 308 10.23 21.05 2.47
CA LYS A 308 10.31 19.90 3.39
C LYS A 308 11.20 18.80 2.83
N VAL A 309 11.01 18.45 1.56
CA VAL A 309 11.81 17.43 0.87
C VAL A 309 13.26 17.88 0.72
N ILE A 310 13.52 19.14 0.37
CA ILE A 310 14.88 19.68 0.28
C ILE A 310 15.59 19.60 1.64
N ASN A 311 14.89 19.95 2.71
CA ASN A 311 15.44 19.85 4.07
C ASN A 311 15.81 18.42 4.46
N GLN A 312 15.01 17.43 4.04
CA GLN A 312 15.34 16.01 4.22
C GLN A 312 16.59 15.62 3.42
N ALA A 313 16.80 16.21 2.23
CA ALA A 313 17.94 15.93 1.37
C ALA A 313 19.25 16.61 1.82
N LEU A 314 19.23 17.52 2.80
CA LEU A 314 20.44 18.19 3.31
C LEU A 314 21.45 17.17 3.87
N GLY A 315 22.69 17.24 3.40
CA GLY A 315 23.75 16.28 3.67
C GLY A 315 23.75 15.06 2.74
N GLY A 316 22.81 15.00 1.80
CA GLY A 316 22.57 13.90 0.87
C GLY A 316 22.26 14.37 -0.56
N ILE A 317 21.53 13.55 -1.30
CA ILE A 317 21.07 13.79 -2.67
C ILE A 317 19.55 13.87 -2.70
N LEU A 318 19.01 14.90 -3.37
CA LEU A 318 17.62 14.96 -3.79
C LEU A 318 17.50 14.32 -5.18
N PHE A 319 16.89 13.14 -5.27
CA PHE A 319 16.65 12.43 -6.53
C PHE A 319 15.21 12.65 -6.99
N ILE A 320 15.03 13.33 -8.12
CA ILE A 320 13.71 13.64 -8.69
C ILE A 320 13.47 12.72 -9.89
N ASP A 321 12.63 11.71 -9.71
CA ASP A 321 12.24 10.80 -10.79
C ASP A 321 11.18 11.44 -11.70
N GLU A 322 11.25 11.10 -12.99
CA GLU A 322 10.45 11.70 -14.07
C GLU A 322 10.34 13.23 -13.98
N ALA A 323 11.47 13.92 -13.79
CA ALA A 323 11.53 15.35 -13.50
C ALA A 323 10.87 16.22 -14.59
N TYR A 324 10.86 15.77 -15.85
CA TYR A 324 10.16 16.44 -16.95
C TYR A 324 8.66 16.62 -16.66
N SER A 325 8.06 15.76 -15.83
CA SER A 325 6.65 15.82 -15.47
C SER A 325 6.30 17.09 -14.67
N LEU A 326 7.28 17.75 -14.03
CA LEU A 326 7.09 19.02 -13.34
C LEU A 326 6.65 20.13 -14.29
N LYS A 327 7.04 20.05 -15.58
CA LYS A 327 6.69 21.04 -16.59
C LYS A 327 5.75 20.45 -17.65
N ARG A 328 4.55 20.99 -17.76
CA ARG A 328 3.56 20.62 -18.79
C ARG A 328 3.36 21.76 -19.77
N ASP A 329 3.18 21.44 -21.05
CA ASP A 329 2.92 22.45 -22.08
C ASP A 329 1.47 22.96 -22.00
N LYS A 330 1.34 24.30 -22.01
CA LYS A 330 0.14 25.12 -22.31
C LYS A 330 -1.17 24.70 -21.61
N ASN A 331 -1.49 25.42 -20.52
CA ASN A 331 -2.79 25.54 -19.83
C ASN A 331 -2.96 24.85 -18.46
N SER A 332 -1.92 24.29 -17.85
CA SER A 332 -2.01 23.74 -16.48
C SER A 332 -1.14 24.51 -15.47
N ASN A 333 -1.79 25.09 -14.46
CA ASN A 333 -1.34 25.75 -13.22
C ASN A 333 0.17 25.84 -12.89
N ASP A 334 0.56 27.03 -12.38
CA ASP A 334 1.91 27.48 -12.01
C ASP A 334 2.68 26.62 -10.98
N PHE A 335 2.02 25.68 -10.28
CA PHE A 335 2.62 24.92 -9.17
C PHE A 335 3.86 24.10 -9.56
N GLY A 336 3.88 23.53 -10.77
CA GLY A 336 5.06 22.79 -11.23
C GLY A 336 6.29 23.69 -11.44
N GLN A 337 6.06 24.91 -11.92
CA GLN A 337 7.12 25.90 -12.09
C GLN A 337 7.57 26.46 -10.74
N GLU A 338 6.65 26.66 -9.79
CA GLU A 338 6.94 27.06 -8.41
C GLU A 338 7.92 26.08 -7.73
N ALA A 339 7.68 24.77 -7.83
CA ALA A 339 8.60 23.76 -7.28
C ALA A 339 10.01 23.85 -7.90
N ILE A 340 10.10 24.01 -9.23
CA ILE A 340 11.37 24.17 -9.94
C ILE A 340 12.13 25.40 -9.45
N ASP A 341 11.43 26.54 -9.31
CA ASP A 341 12.04 27.80 -8.91
C ASP A 341 12.59 27.73 -7.48
N ILE A 342 11.88 27.04 -6.58
CA ILE A 342 12.34 26.78 -5.21
C ILE A 342 13.57 25.88 -5.19
N ILE A 343 13.56 24.78 -5.95
CA ILE A 343 14.73 23.89 -6.04
C ILE A 343 15.94 24.66 -6.54
N LEU A 344 15.81 25.42 -7.63
CA LEU A 344 16.90 26.22 -8.20
C LEU A 344 17.44 27.25 -7.20
N LYS A 345 16.55 27.90 -6.44
CA LYS A 345 16.93 28.85 -5.39
C LYS A 345 17.69 28.16 -4.26
N ARG A 346 17.21 27.00 -3.78
CA ARG A 346 17.87 26.27 -2.68
C ARG A 346 19.20 25.64 -3.08
N MET A 347 19.36 25.25 -4.34
CA MET A 347 20.67 24.84 -4.86
C MET A 347 21.73 25.95 -4.74
N GLU A 348 21.30 27.21 -4.79
CA GLU A 348 22.19 28.36 -4.54
C GLU A 348 22.39 28.62 -3.04
N ASP A 349 21.29 28.71 -2.28
CA ASP A 349 21.30 29.04 -0.84
C ASP A 349 22.07 27.98 -0.01
N TYR A 350 21.97 26.71 -0.40
CA TYR A 350 22.58 25.57 0.29
C TYR A 350 23.64 24.88 -0.56
N LYS A 351 24.41 25.67 -1.32
CA LYS A 351 25.56 25.19 -2.09
C LYS A 351 26.49 24.32 -1.24
N ASP A 352 26.96 23.22 -1.83
CA ASP A 352 27.82 22.20 -1.20
C ASP A 352 27.20 21.49 0.03
N LYS A 353 25.90 21.70 0.34
CA LYS A 353 25.21 21.00 1.43
C LYS A 353 24.35 19.84 0.96
N PHE A 354 23.90 19.85 -0.28
CA PHE A 354 23.17 18.76 -0.92
C PHE A 354 23.34 18.86 -2.44
N PHE A 355 23.08 17.76 -3.15
CA PHE A 355 23.07 17.75 -4.61
C PHE A 355 21.73 17.27 -5.15
N VAL A 356 21.39 17.68 -6.37
CA VAL A 356 20.15 17.28 -7.05
C VAL A 356 20.47 16.39 -8.24
N ILE A 357 19.77 15.27 -8.34
CA ILE A 357 19.76 14.41 -9.52
C ILE A 357 18.37 14.46 -10.12
N ALA A 358 18.25 14.92 -11.36
CA ALA A 358 16.99 14.90 -12.11
C ALA A 358 17.01 13.73 -13.10
N ALA A 359 16.01 12.84 -13.04
CA ALA A 359 15.96 11.64 -13.85
C ALA A 359 14.75 11.61 -14.80
N GLY A 360 14.90 10.96 -15.96
CA GLY A 360 13.79 10.75 -16.89
C GLY A 360 14.22 10.21 -18.26
N TYR A 361 13.28 10.17 -19.19
CA TYR A 361 13.53 9.75 -20.58
C TYR A 361 14.38 10.78 -21.32
N PRO A 362 15.35 10.36 -22.15
CA PRO A 362 16.27 11.26 -22.85
C PRO A 362 15.57 12.44 -23.55
N GLU A 363 14.60 12.16 -24.41
CA GLU A 363 13.90 13.18 -25.22
C GLU A 363 13.08 14.17 -24.37
N LEU A 364 12.42 13.68 -23.31
CA LEU A 364 11.59 14.51 -22.44
C LEU A 364 12.45 15.37 -21.51
N MET A 365 13.56 14.82 -21.03
CA MET A 365 14.51 15.56 -20.21
C MET A 365 15.23 16.65 -21.00
N GLU A 366 15.56 16.41 -22.27
CA GLU A 366 16.14 17.46 -23.12
C GLU A 366 15.20 18.67 -23.24
N LYS A 367 13.90 18.45 -23.45
CA LYS A 367 12.89 19.51 -23.44
C LYS A 367 12.81 20.21 -22.08
N PHE A 368 12.81 19.44 -20.99
CA PHE A 368 12.76 19.97 -19.62
C PHE A 368 13.95 20.89 -19.30
N ILE A 369 15.18 20.47 -19.62
CA ILE A 369 16.40 21.24 -19.34
C ILE A 369 16.43 22.53 -20.16
N ASN A 370 16.06 22.46 -21.43
CA ASN A 370 16.04 23.63 -22.32
C ASN A 370 14.89 24.59 -22.01
N SER A 371 13.96 24.21 -21.14
CA SER A 371 12.79 25.01 -20.80
C SER A 371 13.07 26.18 -19.84
N ASN A 372 14.20 26.16 -19.12
CA ASN A 372 14.58 27.20 -18.18
C ASN A 372 16.13 27.34 -18.14
N PRO A 373 16.71 28.51 -18.46
CA PRO A 373 18.16 28.73 -18.38
C PRO A 373 18.79 28.41 -17.02
N GLY A 374 18.02 28.54 -15.94
CA GLY A 374 18.42 28.18 -14.58
C GLY A 374 18.69 26.68 -14.40
N LEU A 375 17.92 25.81 -15.07
CA LEU A 375 18.16 24.37 -15.09
C LEU A 375 19.45 24.07 -15.86
N LYS A 376 19.57 24.59 -17.09
CA LYS A 376 20.73 24.36 -17.96
C LYS A 376 22.06 24.81 -17.34
N SER A 377 22.04 25.88 -16.54
CA SER A 377 23.26 26.39 -15.88
C SER A 377 23.67 25.58 -14.64
N ARG A 378 22.72 24.99 -13.91
CA ARG A 378 23.01 24.27 -12.66
C ARG A 378 23.26 22.77 -12.85
N PHE A 379 22.67 22.18 -13.88
CA PHE A 379 22.82 20.77 -14.22
C PHE A 379 23.84 20.58 -15.36
N THR A 380 25.10 20.43 -15.00
CA THR A 380 26.23 20.40 -15.95
C THR A 380 26.61 19.00 -16.42
N HIS A 381 26.22 17.96 -15.67
CA HIS A 381 26.62 16.58 -15.94
C HIS A 381 25.42 15.72 -16.35
N HIS A 382 25.57 15.01 -17.46
CA HIS A 382 24.53 14.14 -18.03
C HIS A 382 25.07 12.71 -18.11
N PHE A 383 24.31 11.77 -17.57
CA PHE A 383 24.68 10.36 -17.52
C PHE A 383 23.59 9.54 -18.22
N TYR A 384 24.00 8.78 -19.24
CA TYR A 384 23.11 7.95 -20.04
C TYR A 384 23.10 6.52 -19.48
N PHE A 385 21.90 5.99 -19.30
CA PHE A 385 21.62 4.65 -18.82
C PHE A 385 21.03 3.87 -19.99
N ASP A 386 21.91 3.17 -20.70
CA ASP A 386 21.56 2.32 -21.83
C ASP A 386 20.64 1.16 -21.38
N ASP A 387 19.78 0.70 -22.28
CA ASP A 387 18.97 -0.49 -22.03
C ASP A 387 19.86 -1.74 -21.92
N TYR A 388 19.47 -2.66 -21.05
CA TYR A 388 20.20 -3.92 -20.89
C TYR A 388 19.95 -4.84 -22.08
N ASN A 389 20.98 -5.53 -22.54
CA ASN A 389 20.81 -6.62 -23.50
C ASN A 389 20.23 -7.88 -22.83
N SER A 390 19.81 -8.86 -23.62
CA SER A 390 19.20 -10.11 -23.13
C SER A 390 20.08 -10.88 -22.14
N SER A 391 21.39 -10.93 -22.39
CA SER A 391 22.35 -11.60 -21.51
C SER A 391 22.48 -10.88 -20.16
N GLU A 392 22.54 -9.55 -20.19
CA GLU A 392 22.55 -8.72 -18.98
C GLU A 392 21.23 -8.85 -18.18
N LEU A 393 20.09 -8.91 -18.86
CA LEU A 393 18.79 -9.13 -18.21
C LEU A 393 18.68 -10.53 -17.56
N ALA A 394 19.22 -11.56 -18.21
CA ALA A 394 19.29 -12.90 -17.65
C ALA A 394 20.24 -12.96 -16.44
N GLU A 395 21.37 -12.24 -16.48
CA GLU A 395 22.27 -12.09 -15.34
C GLU A 395 21.58 -11.37 -14.16
N ILE A 396 20.78 -10.34 -14.44
CA ILE A 396 19.96 -9.68 -13.41
C ILE A 396 18.93 -10.65 -12.80
N PHE A 397 18.31 -11.51 -13.61
CA PHE A 397 17.40 -12.54 -13.12
C PHE A 397 18.13 -13.53 -12.20
N LYS A 398 19.36 -13.91 -12.58
CA LYS A 398 20.24 -14.76 -11.78
C LYS A 398 20.57 -14.13 -10.44
N ILE A 399 20.97 -12.86 -10.42
CA ILE A 399 21.25 -12.11 -9.19
C ILE A 399 20.02 -12.06 -8.27
N PHE A 400 18.81 -11.82 -8.81
CA PHE A 400 17.59 -11.86 -8.00
C PHE A 400 17.31 -13.25 -7.43
N SER A 401 17.56 -14.30 -8.22
CA SER A 401 17.41 -15.70 -7.80
C SER A 401 18.38 -16.04 -6.67
N GLU A 402 19.67 -15.79 -6.86
CA GLU A 402 20.73 -16.08 -5.88
C GLU A 402 20.53 -15.33 -4.57
N LYS A 403 20.10 -14.05 -4.64
CA LYS A 403 19.82 -13.23 -3.46
C LYS A 403 18.72 -13.84 -2.57
N GLU A 404 17.74 -14.49 -3.18
CA GLU A 404 16.65 -15.18 -2.46
C GLU A 404 16.88 -16.70 -2.34
N LYS A 405 18.11 -17.18 -2.60
CA LYS A 405 18.53 -18.60 -2.51
C LYS A 405 17.84 -19.55 -3.49
N TYR A 406 17.34 -19.05 -4.62
CA TYR A 406 16.87 -19.87 -5.74
C TYR A 406 18.01 -20.21 -6.70
N SER A 407 17.87 -21.33 -7.39
CA SER A 407 18.78 -21.78 -8.45
C SER A 407 17.99 -22.25 -9.67
N PHE A 408 18.60 -22.15 -10.85
CA PHE A 408 18.08 -22.72 -12.11
C PHE A 408 19.25 -23.22 -12.94
N ASN A 409 18.99 -24.15 -13.86
CA ASN A 409 20.02 -24.75 -14.69
C ASN A 409 20.32 -23.92 -15.95
N GLU A 410 21.39 -24.27 -16.65
CA GLU A 410 21.82 -23.59 -17.89
C GLU A 410 20.75 -23.63 -18.99
N ASP A 411 19.90 -24.66 -19.03
CA ASP A 411 18.83 -24.76 -20.03
C ASP A 411 17.72 -23.74 -19.77
N ALA A 412 17.38 -23.50 -18.50
CA ALA A 412 16.45 -22.44 -18.10
C ALA A 412 17.02 -21.04 -18.36
N GLU A 413 18.32 -20.87 -18.17
CA GLU A 413 19.03 -19.62 -18.51
C GLU A 413 18.96 -19.35 -20.03
N LYS A 414 19.29 -20.35 -20.85
CA LYS A 414 19.19 -20.25 -22.33
C LYS A 414 17.78 -19.91 -22.78
N PHE A 415 16.77 -20.62 -22.24
CA PHE A 415 15.37 -20.33 -22.55
C PHE A 415 14.97 -18.90 -22.18
N LEU A 416 15.43 -18.40 -21.02
CA LEU A 416 15.18 -17.04 -20.59
C LEU A 416 15.81 -16.02 -21.54
N ILE A 417 17.07 -16.22 -21.95
CA ILE A 417 17.78 -15.37 -22.92
C ILE A 417 17.01 -15.33 -24.25
N GLU A 418 16.64 -16.49 -24.81
CA GLU A 418 15.89 -16.57 -26.07
C GLU A 418 14.57 -15.79 -26.01
N LYS A 419 13.86 -15.85 -24.87
CA LYS A 419 12.62 -15.08 -24.68
C LYS A 419 12.87 -13.58 -24.54
N LEU A 420 13.94 -13.19 -23.86
CA LEU A 420 14.33 -11.79 -23.72
C LEU A 420 14.81 -11.19 -25.05
N ASP A 421 15.56 -11.93 -25.87
CA ASP A 421 15.91 -11.52 -27.24
C ASP A 421 14.66 -11.25 -28.05
N SER A 422 13.72 -12.20 -28.07
CA SER A 422 12.45 -12.03 -28.76
C SER A 422 11.64 -10.85 -28.23
N LEU A 423 11.74 -10.50 -26.94
CA LEU A 423 11.06 -9.33 -26.39
C LEU A 423 11.71 -8.03 -26.87
N ILE A 424 13.04 -7.95 -26.81
CA ILE A 424 13.80 -6.77 -27.23
C ILE A 424 13.52 -6.48 -28.71
N ASP A 425 13.59 -7.49 -29.57
CA ASP A 425 13.36 -7.36 -31.02
C ASP A 425 11.94 -6.88 -31.39
N ASN A 426 10.94 -7.17 -30.56
CA ASN A 426 9.53 -6.84 -30.80
C ASN A 426 9.05 -5.60 -30.04
N THR A 427 9.95 -4.85 -29.40
CA THR A 427 9.62 -3.60 -28.70
C THR A 427 10.27 -2.41 -29.39
N ASP A 428 9.57 -1.27 -29.41
CA ASP A 428 10.08 -0.01 -29.99
C ASP A 428 11.15 0.66 -29.09
N GLY A 429 12.01 -0.12 -28.43
CA GLY A 429 13.07 0.37 -27.54
C GLY A 429 12.58 0.88 -26.19
N SER A 430 11.36 0.53 -25.76
CA SER A 430 10.83 0.87 -24.43
C SER A 430 10.27 -0.38 -23.76
N PHE A 431 11.14 -1.11 -23.08
CA PHE A 431 10.75 -2.22 -22.21
C PHE A 431 11.25 -1.96 -20.78
N GLY A 432 10.60 -2.58 -19.79
CA GLY A 432 10.82 -2.26 -18.37
C GLY A 432 12.18 -2.66 -17.79
N ASN A 433 13.16 -3.12 -18.59
CA ASN A 433 14.51 -3.51 -18.15
C ASN A 433 14.50 -4.39 -16.87
N ALA A 434 15.34 -4.09 -15.88
CA ALA A 434 15.40 -4.85 -14.62
C ALA A 434 14.06 -4.86 -13.86
N ARG A 435 13.16 -3.89 -14.08
CA ARG A 435 11.81 -3.90 -13.50
C ARG A 435 10.96 -5.00 -14.13
N PHE A 436 11.06 -5.20 -15.43
CA PHE A 436 10.44 -6.35 -16.11
C PHE A 436 10.98 -7.66 -15.57
N VAL A 437 12.31 -7.79 -15.47
CA VAL A 437 12.96 -9.01 -14.95
C VAL A 437 12.55 -9.29 -13.50
N ARG A 438 12.45 -8.26 -12.64
CA ARG A 438 11.94 -8.41 -11.27
C ARG A 438 10.51 -8.94 -11.23
N ASN A 439 9.65 -8.44 -12.11
CA ASN A 439 8.27 -8.92 -12.21
C ASN A 439 8.23 -10.37 -12.71
N LEU A 440 9.07 -10.71 -13.71
CA LEU A 440 9.22 -12.07 -14.22
C LEU A 440 9.69 -13.04 -13.14
N PHE A 441 10.70 -12.65 -12.36
CA PHE A 441 11.17 -13.45 -11.25
C PHE A 441 10.08 -13.63 -10.18
N SER A 442 9.37 -12.55 -9.83
CA SER A 442 8.26 -12.62 -8.86
C SER A 442 7.15 -13.57 -9.31
N GLU A 443 6.79 -13.53 -10.59
CA GLU A 443 5.80 -14.45 -11.16
C GLU A 443 6.33 -15.88 -11.23
N THR A 444 7.62 -16.06 -11.55
CA THR A 444 8.27 -17.38 -11.57
C THR A 444 8.22 -18.04 -10.19
N LYS A 445 8.38 -17.28 -9.10
CA LYS A 445 8.19 -17.79 -7.73
C LYS A 445 6.77 -18.27 -7.46
N ILE A 446 5.77 -17.59 -8.01
CA ILE A 446 4.36 -18.00 -7.91
C ILE A 446 4.14 -19.33 -8.66
N GLU A 447 4.71 -19.47 -9.87
CA GLU A 447 4.58 -20.70 -10.65
C GLU A 447 5.34 -21.88 -10.01
N LEU A 448 6.54 -21.64 -9.46
CA LEU A 448 7.25 -22.63 -8.65
C LEU A 448 6.41 -23.08 -7.46
N SER A 449 5.80 -22.13 -6.72
CA SER A 449 4.94 -22.45 -5.58
C SER A 449 3.75 -23.33 -5.99
N LYS A 450 3.10 -23.03 -7.12
CA LYS A 450 2.01 -23.87 -7.64
C LYS A 450 2.51 -25.28 -7.98
N ARG A 451 3.64 -25.40 -8.67
CA ARG A 451 4.26 -26.70 -8.97
C ARG A 451 4.57 -27.47 -7.69
N TYR A 452 5.17 -26.82 -6.69
CA TYR A 452 5.51 -27.44 -5.41
C TYR A 452 4.28 -27.99 -4.66
N HIS A 453 3.16 -27.28 -4.67
CA HIS A 453 1.92 -27.74 -4.02
C HIS A 453 1.29 -28.96 -4.72
N LEU A 454 1.66 -29.24 -5.96
CA LEU A 454 1.19 -30.39 -6.74
C LEU A 454 2.09 -31.62 -6.60
N LEU A 455 3.26 -31.50 -5.96
CA LEU A 455 4.17 -32.62 -5.71
C LEU A 455 3.63 -33.58 -4.64
N GLU A 456 4.00 -34.85 -4.74
CA GLU A 456 3.77 -35.83 -3.67
C GLU A 456 4.62 -35.50 -2.44
N ASP A 457 4.21 -35.92 -1.24
CA ASP A 457 4.92 -35.54 0.00
C ASP A 457 6.37 -36.07 0.05
N GLU A 458 6.67 -37.14 -0.67
CA GLU A 458 8.01 -37.72 -0.80
C GLU A 458 8.95 -36.87 -1.68
N GLU A 459 8.39 -36.03 -2.56
CA GLU A 459 9.12 -35.16 -3.50
C GLU A 459 9.31 -33.73 -2.96
N LYS A 460 8.69 -33.41 -1.83
CA LYS A 460 8.76 -32.09 -1.18
C LYS A 460 10.01 -31.97 -0.31
N ASP A 461 11.11 -31.58 -0.94
CA ASP A 461 12.41 -31.38 -0.30
C ASP A 461 12.97 -29.94 -0.46
N PHE A 462 14.16 -29.70 0.09
CA PHE A 462 14.85 -28.41 -0.04
C PHE A 462 15.15 -28.05 -1.51
N TYR A 463 15.38 -29.05 -2.36
CA TYR A 463 15.71 -28.83 -3.77
C TYR A 463 14.49 -28.35 -4.55
N SER A 464 13.34 -28.99 -4.38
CA SER A 464 12.06 -28.64 -5.02
C SER A 464 11.54 -27.25 -4.61
N LEU A 465 11.85 -26.78 -3.40
CA LEU A 465 11.52 -25.45 -2.90
C LEU A 465 12.34 -24.32 -3.55
N ASN A 466 13.59 -24.62 -3.94
CA ASN A 466 14.54 -23.59 -4.36
C ASN A 466 15.00 -23.71 -5.83
N THR A 467 14.56 -24.75 -6.54
CA THR A 467 14.93 -24.97 -7.94
C THR A 467 13.84 -24.49 -8.87
N ILE A 468 14.14 -23.44 -9.65
CA ILE A 468 13.31 -22.92 -10.72
C ILE A 468 13.53 -23.78 -11.97
N LEU A 469 12.44 -24.29 -12.53
CA LEU A 469 12.45 -25.06 -13.77
C LEU A 469 12.05 -24.19 -14.96
N ILE A 470 12.38 -24.64 -16.18
CA ILE A 470 11.99 -24.00 -17.44
C ILE A 470 10.48 -23.77 -17.51
N SER A 471 9.68 -24.75 -17.04
CA SER A 471 8.21 -24.67 -17.01
C SER A 471 7.69 -23.51 -16.16
N ASP A 472 8.41 -23.17 -15.09
CA ASP A 472 8.02 -22.09 -14.17
C ASP A 472 8.25 -20.74 -14.85
N ILE A 473 9.41 -20.57 -15.51
CA ILE A 473 9.74 -19.37 -16.30
C ILE A 473 8.79 -19.22 -17.50
N GLN A 474 8.48 -20.32 -18.18
CA GLN A 474 7.57 -20.32 -19.33
C GLN A 474 6.16 -19.89 -18.93
N SER A 475 5.63 -20.44 -17.83
CA SER A 475 4.31 -20.09 -17.31
C SER A 475 4.26 -18.64 -16.83
N ALA A 476 5.32 -18.19 -16.15
CA ALA A 476 5.46 -16.81 -15.71
C ALA A 476 5.52 -15.82 -16.89
N TRP A 477 6.25 -16.17 -17.95
CA TRP A 477 6.34 -15.38 -19.17
C TRP A 477 4.97 -15.23 -19.85
N LEU A 478 4.22 -16.33 -19.98
CA LEU A 478 2.86 -16.30 -20.52
C LEU A 478 1.95 -15.42 -19.67
N ASN A 479 2.00 -15.53 -18.34
CA ASN A 479 1.19 -14.71 -17.45
C ASN A 479 1.52 -13.23 -17.58
N ILE A 480 2.80 -12.85 -17.69
CA ILE A 480 3.20 -11.45 -17.85
C ILE A 480 2.78 -10.89 -19.20
N ASN A 481 2.93 -11.66 -20.29
CA ASN A 481 2.45 -11.24 -21.60
C ASN A 481 0.92 -11.12 -21.65
N ASN A 482 0.20 -12.01 -20.95
CA ASN A 482 -1.24 -11.91 -20.77
C ASN A 482 -1.65 -10.70 -19.90
N ARG A 483 -0.79 -10.28 -18.95
CA ARG A 483 -0.99 -9.07 -18.14
C ARG A 483 -0.69 -7.78 -18.91
N ASN A 484 0.27 -7.79 -19.83
CA ASN A 484 0.66 -6.65 -20.67
C ASN A 484 -0.22 -6.50 -21.94
N ASN A 485 -0.92 -7.57 -22.35
CA ASN A 485 -2.01 -7.48 -23.32
C ASN A 485 -3.30 -6.96 -22.65
N SER A 486 -3.39 -5.64 -22.52
CA SER A 486 -4.48 -4.82 -21.92
C SER A 486 -5.92 -5.13 -22.41
N VAL A 487 -6.06 -5.96 -23.43
CA VAL A 487 -7.35 -6.34 -24.03
C VAL A 487 -8.00 -7.54 -23.30
N VAL A 488 -7.21 -8.47 -22.77
CA VAL A 488 -7.75 -9.71 -22.15
C VAL A 488 -8.23 -9.45 -20.72
N LYS A 489 -7.45 -8.73 -19.90
CA LYS A 489 -7.83 -8.35 -18.51
C LYS A 489 -9.05 -7.42 -18.41
N SER A 490 -9.25 -6.54 -19.41
CA SER A 490 -10.44 -5.68 -19.45
C SER A 490 -11.69 -6.50 -19.76
N ASN A 491 -11.60 -7.44 -20.71
CA ASN A 491 -12.70 -8.34 -21.04
C ASN A 491 -13.03 -9.30 -19.89
N GLU A 492 -12.04 -9.88 -19.21
CA GLU A 492 -12.28 -10.72 -18.02
C GLU A 492 -12.97 -9.98 -16.87
N LYS A 493 -12.56 -8.72 -16.60
CA LYS A 493 -13.23 -7.89 -15.59
C LYS A 493 -14.66 -7.52 -16.00
N ILE A 494 -14.88 -7.17 -17.26
CA ILE A 494 -16.23 -6.88 -17.79
C ILE A 494 -17.09 -8.13 -17.70
N ASP A 495 -16.57 -9.30 -18.10
CA ASP A 495 -17.28 -10.57 -18.08
C ASP A 495 -17.62 -10.99 -16.64
N ARG A 496 -16.74 -10.71 -15.68
CA ARG A 496 -17.07 -10.86 -14.25
C ARG A 496 -18.26 -10.01 -13.83
N TYR A 497 -18.30 -8.72 -14.17
CA TYR A 497 -19.42 -7.84 -13.80
C TYR A 497 -20.71 -8.19 -14.54
N VAL A 498 -20.61 -8.63 -15.79
CA VAL A 498 -21.72 -9.20 -16.56
C VAL A 498 -22.24 -10.47 -15.89
N ASN A 499 -21.37 -11.35 -15.40
CA ASN A 499 -21.79 -12.54 -14.65
C ASN A 499 -22.44 -12.16 -13.32
N GLU A 500 -21.90 -11.19 -12.59
CA GLU A 500 -22.50 -10.67 -11.36
C GLU A 500 -23.92 -10.11 -11.61
N ILE A 501 -24.16 -9.39 -12.71
CA ILE A 501 -25.51 -8.89 -13.03
C ILE A 501 -26.46 -10.00 -13.47
N ASN A 502 -25.98 -10.96 -14.26
CA ASN A 502 -26.79 -12.08 -14.75
C ASN A 502 -27.21 -13.02 -13.61
N ASN A 503 -26.37 -13.12 -12.57
CA ASN A 503 -26.65 -13.89 -11.35
C ASN A 503 -27.59 -13.19 -10.36
N LEU A 504 -27.96 -11.92 -10.57
CA LEU A 504 -29.00 -11.29 -9.75
C LEU A 504 -30.34 -12.02 -9.94
N VAL A 505 -31.13 -12.16 -8.87
CA VAL A 505 -32.46 -12.78 -8.96
C VAL A 505 -33.40 -11.86 -9.73
N GLY A 506 -34.21 -12.42 -10.65
CA GLY A 506 -35.15 -11.63 -11.46
C GLY A 506 -34.48 -10.64 -12.42
N LEU A 507 -35.06 -9.45 -12.57
CA LEU A 507 -34.52 -8.32 -13.34
C LEU A 507 -34.20 -8.63 -14.82
N SER A 508 -35.08 -9.38 -15.48
CA SER A 508 -34.96 -9.84 -16.87
C SER A 508 -34.70 -8.70 -17.85
N SER A 509 -35.51 -7.66 -17.77
CA SER A 509 -35.41 -6.47 -18.64
C SER A 509 -34.09 -5.71 -18.42
N VAL A 510 -33.72 -5.48 -17.16
CA VAL A 510 -32.44 -4.84 -16.78
C VAL A 510 -31.24 -5.60 -17.34
N LYS A 511 -31.19 -6.92 -17.15
CA LYS A 511 -30.09 -7.77 -17.66
C LYS A 511 -29.97 -7.65 -19.18
N THR A 512 -31.10 -7.65 -19.88
CA THR A 512 -31.14 -7.51 -21.34
C THR A 512 -30.57 -6.17 -21.79
N THR A 513 -31.02 -5.07 -21.20
CA THR A 513 -30.52 -3.72 -21.51
C THR A 513 -29.04 -3.58 -21.18
N PHE A 514 -28.59 -4.09 -20.03
CA PHE A 514 -27.19 -4.06 -19.63
C PHE A 514 -26.30 -4.80 -20.63
N ASN A 515 -26.63 -6.05 -20.94
CA ASN A 515 -25.88 -6.88 -21.87
C ASN A 515 -25.82 -6.26 -23.27
N ARG A 516 -26.90 -5.61 -23.73
CA ARG A 516 -26.91 -4.86 -24.99
C ARG A 516 -25.90 -3.70 -25.00
N ILE A 517 -25.82 -2.93 -23.92
CA ILE A 517 -24.87 -1.82 -23.81
C ILE A 517 -23.43 -2.35 -23.79
N ILE A 518 -23.15 -3.39 -23.00
CA ILE A 518 -21.82 -4.01 -22.95
C ILE A 518 -21.43 -4.60 -24.32
N ALA A 519 -22.34 -5.27 -25.01
CA ALA A 519 -22.10 -5.77 -26.36
C ALA A 519 -21.77 -4.63 -27.34
N SER A 520 -22.50 -3.51 -27.27
CA SER A 520 -22.20 -2.32 -28.05
C SER A 520 -20.79 -1.78 -27.77
N ILE A 521 -20.38 -1.70 -26.50
CA ILE A 521 -19.05 -1.25 -26.10
C ILE A 521 -17.96 -2.18 -26.66
N LYS A 522 -18.17 -3.51 -26.56
CA LYS A 522 -17.26 -4.51 -27.13
C LYS A 522 -17.13 -4.34 -28.65
N VAL A 523 -18.24 -4.10 -29.36
CA VAL A 523 -18.22 -3.85 -30.82
C VAL A 523 -17.50 -2.56 -31.18
N ASP A 524 -17.73 -1.46 -30.45
CA ASP A 524 -17.08 -0.18 -30.73
C ASP A 524 -15.55 -0.28 -30.50
N LYS A 525 -15.12 -1.05 -29.51
CA LYS A 525 -13.70 -1.39 -29.31
C LYS A 525 -13.12 -2.17 -30.50
N LEU A 526 -13.79 -3.23 -30.94
CA LEU A 526 -13.37 -4.02 -32.11
C LEU A 526 -13.30 -3.19 -33.40
N LYS A 527 -14.18 -2.19 -33.56
CA LYS A 527 -14.14 -1.24 -34.69
C LYS A 527 -12.91 -0.34 -34.60
N SER A 528 -12.62 0.21 -33.42
CA SER A 528 -11.45 1.07 -33.21
C SER A 528 -10.12 0.35 -33.45
N GLU A 529 -10.01 -0.93 -33.07
CA GLU A 529 -8.84 -1.79 -33.31
C GLU A 529 -8.61 -2.04 -34.81
N LYS A 530 -9.67 -1.98 -35.62
CA LYS A 530 -9.61 -2.13 -37.09
C LYS A 530 -9.58 -0.79 -37.82
N SER A 531 -9.37 0.31 -37.11
CA SER A 531 -9.39 1.67 -37.65
C SER A 531 -10.71 2.03 -38.36
N ILE A 532 -11.83 1.42 -37.94
CA ILE A 532 -13.18 1.70 -38.45
C ILE A 532 -13.80 2.77 -37.56
N SER A 533 -14.33 3.84 -38.17
CA SER A 533 -15.03 4.88 -37.43
C SER A 533 -16.33 4.36 -36.81
N SER A 534 -16.54 4.68 -35.53
CA SER A 534 -17.78 4.42 -34.80
C SER A 534 -18.50 5.73 -34.49
N VAL A 535 -19.83 5.72 -34.51
CA VAL A 535 -20.64 6.84 -34.03
C VAL A 535 -20.44 6.98 -32.53
N HIS A 536 -20.22 8.20 -32.06
CA HIS A 536 -20.14 8.51 -30.64
C HIS A 536 -21.46 8.16 -29.93
N LYS A 537 -21.40 7.44 -28.81
CA LYS A 537 -22.57 7.00 -28.04
C LYS A 537 -22.43 7.46 -26.60
N THR A 538 -23.51 8.04 -26.06
CA THR A 538 -23.62 8.35 -24.64
C THR A 538 -24.14 7.13 -23.86
N TYR A 539 -23.65 6.95 -22.64
CA TYR A 539 -24.07 5.90 -21.71
C TYR A 539 -25.08 6.37 -20.66
N ASN A 540 -25.54 7.62 -20.79
CA ASN A 540 -26.57 8.19 -19.94
C ASN A 540 -27.83 7.32 -19.98
N SER A 541 -28.43 7.09 -18.81
CA SER A 541 -29.49 6.09 -18.64
C SER A 541 -30.65 6.59 -17.77
N ILE A 542 -31.86 6.08 -18.01
CA ILE A 542 -33.03 6.27 -17.16
C ILE A 542 -33.38 4.93 -16.50
N PHE A 543 -33.51 4.93 -15.18
CA PHE A 543 -33.94 3.78 -14.38
C PHE A 543 -35.39 4.00 -13.96
N ILE A 544 -36.30 3.21 -14.53
CA ILE A 544 -37.72 3.19 -14.16
C ILE A 544 -37.88 2.11 -13.11
N ALA A 545 -38.04 2.50 -11.85
CA ALA A 545 -37.99 1.59 -10.72
C ALA A 545 -38.76 2.10 -9.51
N GLU A 546 -39.43 1.19 -8.82
CA GLU A 546 -39.92 1.46 -7.46
C GLU A 546 -38.76 1.50 -6.46
N PRO A 547 -38.87 2.25 -5.35
CA PRO A 547 -37.86 2.29 -4.30
C PRO A 547 -37.46 0.89 -3.84
N GLY A 548 -36.15 0.65 -3.67
CA GLY A 548 -35.61 -0.63 -3.20
C GLY A 548 -35.49 -1.73 -4.27
N SER A 549 -35.86 -1.49 -5.52
CA SER A 549 -35.81 -2.49 -6.61
C SER A 549 -34.40 -2.95 -7.02
N GLY A 550 -33.34 -2.39 -6.42
CA GLY A 550 -31.94 -2.75 -6.69
C GLY A 550 -31.20 -1.78 -7.61
N THR A 551 -31.71 -0.56 -7.79
CA THR A 551 -31.14 0.49 -8.66
C THR A 551 -29.67 0.80 -8.34
N SER A 552 -29.32 1.04 -7.07
CA SER A 552 -27.93 1.32 -6.65
C SER A 552 -26.97 0.14 -6.95
N THR A 553 -27.44 -1.10 -6.80
CA THR A 553 -26.64 -2.30 -7.10
C THR A 553 -26.32 -2.37 -8.60
N VAL A 554 -27.33 -2.18 -9.45
CA VAL A 554 -27.18 -2.19 -10.91
C VAL A 554 -26.33 -1.01 -11.38
N ALA A 555 -26.56 0.19 -10.86
CA ALA A 555 -25.79 1.38 -11.18
C ALA A 555 -24.29 1.22 -10.83
N ARG A 556 -24.00 0.55 -9.70
CA ARG A 556 -22.62 0.25 -9.29
C ARG A 556 -21.92 -0.73 -10.23
N LEU A 557 -22.61 -1.79 -10.66
CA LEU A 557 -22.08 -2.73 -11.64
C LEU A 557 -21.88 -2.07 -13.01
N PHE A 558 -22.79 -1.15 -13.38
CA PHE A 558 -22.68 -0.35 -14.59
C PHE A 558 -21.44 0.55 -14.57
N ALA A 559 -21.21 1.29 -13.47
CA ALA A 559 -20.04 2.13 -13.28
C ALA A 559 -18.72 1.35 -13.38
N LYS A 560 -18.64 0.19 -12.71
CA LYS A 560 -17.49 -0.71 -12.78
C LYS A 560 -17.23 -1.23 -14.19
N SER A 561 -18.29 -1.51 -14.95
CA SER A 561 -18.18 -2.01 -16.33
C SER A 561 -17.73 -0.94 -17.32
N LEU A 562 -18.20 0.30 -17.16
CA LEU A 562 -17.74 1.44 -17.95
C LEU A 562 -16.26 1.77 -17.69
N PHE A 563 -15.82 1.70 -16.43
CA PHE A 563 -14.40 1.85 -16.10
C PHE A 563 -13.54 0.71 -16.64
N ALA A 564 -13.97 -0.55 -16.47
CA ALA A 564 -13.23 -1.69 -17.02
C ALA A 564 -13.14 -1.70 -18.55
N SER A 565 -14.05 -0.99 -19.23
CA SER A 565 -14.02 -0.78 -20.68
C SER A 565 -13.35 0.51 -21.13
N ASN A 566 -12.66 1.22 -20.21
CA ASN A 566 -11.99 2.50 -20.45
C ASN A 566 -12.94 3.60 -21.00
N LYS A 567 -14.23 3.53 -20.68
CA LYS A 567 -15.21 4.59 -20.99
C LYS A 567 -15.26 5.67 -19.90
N LEU A 568 -14.76 5.36 -18.71
CA LEU A 568 -14.63 6.27 -17.58
C LEU A 568 -13.25 6.08 -16.93
N SER A 569 -12.72 7.12 -16.29
CA SER A 569 -11.37 7.11 -15.69
C SER A 569 -11.31 6.63 -14.23
N LYS A 570 -12.44 6.57 -13.51
CA LYS A 570 -12.49 6.15 -12.08
C LYS A 570 -13.55 5.08 -11.77
N GLY A 571 -14.74 5.15 -12.38
CA GLY A 571 -15.77 4.11 -12.26
C GLY A 571 -16.49 4.01 -10.92
N GLN A 572 -16.47 5.08 -10.10
CA GLN A 572 -17.21 5.11 -8.85
C GLN A 572 -18.68 5.50 -9.10
N LEU A 573 -19.57 5.04 -8.21
CA LEU A 573 -20.96 5.47 -8.18
C LEU A 573 -21.12 6.58 -7.14
N ILE A 574 -21.66 7.72 -7.57
CA ILE A 574 -21.98 8.86 -6.70
C ILE A 574 -23.48 9.04 -6.73
N GLU A 575 -24.13 8.91 -5.58
CA GLU A 575 -25.59 9.06 -5.44
C GLU A 575 -25.95 10.49 -5.08
N ILE A 576 -27.02 10.99 -5.70
CA ILE A 576 -27.59 12.32 -5.46
C ILE A 576 -29.05 12.13 -5.07
N ASP A 577 -29.38 12.64 -3.90
CA ASP A 577 -30.68 12.53 -3.26
C ASP A 577 -31.25 13.92 -2.97
N SER A 578 -32.56 13.99 -2.71
CA SER A 578 -33.26 15.24 -2.47
C SER A 578 -32.74 16.04 -1.26
N SER A 579 -32.11 15.36 -0.30
CA SER A 579 -31.48 15.99 0.86
C SER A 579 -30.34 16.94 0.50
N LEU A 580 -29.65 16.74 -0.64
CA LEU A 580 -28.54 17.61 -1.06
C LEU A 580 -28.98 19.02 -1.40
N PHE A 581 -30.21 19.18 -1.88
CA PHE A 581 -30.75 20.47 -2.32
C PHE A 581 -31.93 20.96 -1.46
N SER A 582 -32.31 20.18 -0.45
CA SER A 582 -33.40 20.51 0.46
C SER A 582 -33.09 21.77 1.26
N GLY A 583 -34.01 22.73 1.24
CA GLY A 583 -33.89 23.98 2.00
C GLY A 583 -32.89 24.99 1.46
N LEU A 584 -32.21 24.70 0.33
CA LEU A 584 -31.27 25.63 -0.29
C LEU A 584 -31.99 26.73 -1.07
N SER A 585 -31.38 27.92 -1.11
CA SER A 585 -31.78 28.95 -2.07
C SER A 585 -31.43 28.49 -3.50
N LYS A 586 -32.07 29.10 -4.51
CA LYS A 586 -31.80 28.80 -5.92
C LYS A 586 -30.31 29.01 -6.28
N LEU A 587 -29.68 30.05 -5.72
CA LEU A 587 -28.26 30.32 -5.94
C LEU A 587 -27.36 29.25 -5.30
N ASP A 588 -27.66 28.88 -4.05
CA ASP A 588 -26.88 27.88 -3.31
C ASP A 588 -27.00 26.49 -3.94
N ALA A 589 -28.17 26.15 -4.49
CA ALA A 589 -28.38 24.92 -5.22
C ALA A 589 -27.49 24.84 -6.49
N TYR A 590 -27.34 25.95 -7.24
CA TYR A 590 -26.45 25.99 -8.40
C TYR A 590 -24.96 25.93 -8.01
N LEU A 591 -24.55 26.61 -6.94
CA LEU A 591 -23.18 26.54 -6.43
C LEU A 591 -22.83 25.12 -5.94
N THR A 592 -23.75 24.50 -5.20
CA THR A 592 -23.61 23.10 -4.76
C THR A 592 -23.47 22.16 -5.96
N MET A 593 -24.26 22.39 -7.02
CA MET A 593 -24.14 21.63 -8.27
C MET A 593 -22.75 21.81 -8.92
N ASP A 594 -22.19 23.02 -8.92
CA ASP A 594 -20.85 23.28 -9.47
C ASP A 594 -19.74 22.59 -8.67
N GLU A 595 -19.81 22.62 -7.35
CA GLU A 595 -18.87 21.88 -6.50
C GLU A 595 -18.98 20.37 -6.71
N LEU A 596 -20.21 19.88 -6.86
CA LEU A 596 -20.48 18.49 -7.12
C LEU A 596 -19.83 18.09 -8.45
N PHE A 597 -20.10 18.78 -9.56
CA PHE A 597 -19.52 18.46 -10.88
C PHE A 597 -17.98 18.48 -10.92
N LYS A 598 -17.29 19.28 -10.10
CA LYS A 598 -15.81 19.22 -9.98
C LYS A 598 -15.29 17.86 -9.50
N LYS A 599 -16.09 17.14 -8.70
CA LYS A 599 -15.71 15.84 -8.12
C LYS A 599 -16.16 14.64 -8.97
N LEU A 600 -17.01 14.86 -9.98
CA LEU A 600 -17.68 13.80 -10.73
C LEU A 600 -16.86 13.27 -11.91
N SER A 601 -15.82 13.97 -12.37
CA SER A 601 -15.02 13.54 -13.53
C SER A 601 -14.45 12.14 -13.32
N GLY A 602 -14.75 11.26 -14.28
CA GLY A 602 -14.42 9.84 -14.29
C GLY A 602 -15.45 8.90 -13.69
N ASN A 603 -16.61 9.39 -13.22
CA ASN A 603 -17.56 8.61 -12.42
C ASN A 603 -18.96 8.52 -13.04
N VAL A 604 -19.79 7.64 -12.46
CA VAL A 604 -21.23 7.56 -12.72
C VAL A 604 -21.99 8.27 -11.61
N ILE A 605 -22.97 9.08 -11.99
CA ILE A 605 -23.90 9.73 -11.07
C ILE A 605 -25.23 9.02 -11.13
N LEU A 606 -25.82 8.70 -9.98
CA LEU A 606 -27.21 8.25 -9.87
C LEU A 606 -28.01 9.32 -9.15
N VAL A 607 -28.97 9.93 -9.85
CA VAL A 607 -29.94 10.86 -9.26
C VAL A 607 -31.16 10.04 -8.84
N ASN A 608 -31.31 9.82 -7.54
CA ASN A 608 -32.45 9.13 -6.94
C ASN A 608 -33.64 10.09 -6.89
N ASP A 609 -34.84 9.63 -7.26
CA ASP A 609 -36.06 10.46 -7.31
C ASP A 609 -35.80 11.79 -8.03
N VAL A 610 -35.61 11.71 -9.34
CA VAL A 610 -35.22 12.86 -10.17
C VAL A 610 -36.19 14.05 -10.04
N THR A 611 -37.48 13.79 -9.81
CA THR A 611 -38.50 14.83 -9.64
C THR A 611 -38.22 15.65 -8.40
N ALA A 612 -37.99 14.99 -7.25
CA ALA A 612 -37.69 15.65 -5.99
C ALA A 612 -36.27 16.24 -5.98
N SER A 613 -35.28 15.46 -6.42
CA SER A 613 -33.86 15.80 -6.30
C SER A 613 -33.45 16.97 -7.20
N LEU A 614 -33.99 17.05 -8.40
CA LEU A 614 -33.70 18.16 -9.33
C LEU A 614 -34.83 19.19 -9.40
N GLN A 615 -35.77 19.13 -8.44
CA GLN A 615 -36.84 20.10 -8.24
C GLN A 615 -37.60 20.41 -9.54
N CYS A 616 -38.10 19.37 -10.21
CA CYS A 616 -38.67 19.46 -11.56
C CYS A 616 -40.09 20.09 -11.60
N LEU A 617 -40.57 20.68 -10.50
CA LEU A 617 -41.98 21.11 -10.30
C LEU A 617 -42.29 22.54 -10.80
N LYS A 618 -41.38 23.24 -11.49
CA LYS A 618 -41.56 24.61 -12.03
C LYS A 618 -41.18 24.70 -13.52
N HIS A 619 -41.49 25.83 -14.18
CA HIS A 619 -41.14 26.11 -15.58
C HIS A 619 -39.68 25.71 -15.93
N PHE A 620 -39.50 25.07 -17.10
CA PHE A 620 -38.23 24.48 -17.59
C PHE A 620 -37.00 25.39 -17.39
N SER A 621 -37.15 26.68 -17.70
CA SER A 621 -36.09 27.71 -17.61
C SER A 621 -35.52 27.94 -16.21
N ASP A 622 -36.24 27.48 -15.18
CA ASP A 622 -35.94 27.71 -13.77
C ASP A 622 -35.64 26.41 -13.00
N SER A 623 -35.57 25.28 -13.70
CA SER A 623 -35.30 23.96 -13.11
C SER A 623 -33.81 23.71 -12.89
N LEU A 624 -33.47 23.09 -11.76
CA LEU A 624 -32.11 22.61 -11.50
C LEU A 624 -31.70 21.51 -12.51
N LEU A 625 -32.70 20.77 -13.02
CA LEU A 625 -32.55 19.79 -14.10
C LEU A 625 -31.92 20.40 -15.36
N GLN A 626 -32.39 21.55 -15.85
CA GLN A 626 -31.81 22.16 -17.06
C GLN A 626 -30.32 22.51 -16.86
N TYR A 627 -29.96 23.03 -15.67
CA TYR A 627 -28.58 23.34 -15.34
C TYR A 627 -27.72 22.07 -15.28
N PHE A 628 -28.23 21.02 -14.65
CA PHE A 628 -27.61 19.69 -14.60
C PHE A 628 -27.32 19.15 -16.01
N LEU A 629 -28.32 19.17 -16.91
CA LEU A 629 -28.16 18.70 -18.29
C LEU A 629 -27.13 19.52 -19.07
N LYS A 630 -27.10 20.85 -18.89
CA LYS A 630 -26.10 21.71 -19.52
C LYS A 630 -24.68 21.38 -19.04
N LYS A 631 -24.50 21.14 -17.74
CA LYS A 631 -23.21 20.77 -17.17
C LYS A 631 -22.76 19.39 -17.63
N LEU A 632 -23.68 18.43 -17.67
CA LEU A 632 -23.42 17.09 -18.19
C LEU A 632 -22.96 17.13 -19.65
N TYR A 633 -23.62 17.94 -20.49
CA TYR A 633 -23.22 18.14 -21.88
C TYR A 633 -21.80 18.72 -22.02
N LEU A 634 -21.43 19.69 -21.17
CA LEU A 634 -20.10 20.32 -21.20
C LEU A 634 -18.96 19.38 -20.77
N MET A 635 -19.26 18.33 -20.01
CA MET A 635 -18.28 17.35 -19.53
C MET A 635 -17.89 16.31 -20.59
N ASN A 636 -18.53 16.30 -21.78
CA ASN A 636 -18.13 15.49 -22.95
C ASN A 636 -17.77 14.02 -22.63
N ASP A 637 -18.67 13.34 -21.92
CA ASP A 637 -18.58 11.93 -21.50
C ASP A 637 -17.49 11.59 -20.47
N GLU A 638 -16.86 12.58 -19.84
CA GLU A 638 -16.09 12.36 -18.60
C GLU A 638 -16.97 11.83 -17.45
N VAL A 639 -18.28 12.00 -17.56
CA VAL A 639 -19.28 11.66 -16.56
C VAL A 639 -20.47 10.98 -17.24
N THR A 640 -20.99 9.91 -16.64
CA THR A 640 -22.24 9.27 -17.07
C THR A 640 -23.32 9.49 -16.02
N ALA A 641 -24.51 9.95 -16.42
CA ALA A 641 -25.62 10.19 -15.52
C ALA A 641 -26.71 9.11 -15.65
N ILE A 642 -27.27 8.72 -14.50
CA ILE A 642 -28.43 7.86 -14.37
C ILE A 642 -29.53 8.64 -13.64
N LEU A 643 -30.69 8.80 -14.27
CA LEU A 643 -31.87 9.40 -13.64
C LEU A 643 -32.81 8.27 -13.20
N SER A 644 -33.18 8.23 -11.92
CA SER A 644 -34.07 7.20 -11.37
C SER A 644 -35.38 7.81 -10.90
N GLY A 645 -36.49 7.12 -11.15
CA GLY A 645 -37.83 7.49 -10.69
C GLY A 645 -38.87 6.41 -10.97
N THR A 646 -40.07 6.60 -10.46
CA THR A 646 -41.23 5.74 -10.78
C THR A 646 -41.64 5.91 -12.25
N ARG A 647 -42.44 4.99 -12.79
CA ARG A 647 -42.90 5.09 -14.18
C ARG A 647 -43.67 6.39 -14.44
N GLU A 648 -44.59 6.73 -13.54
CA GLU A 648 -45.39 7.95 -13.62
C GLU A 648 -44.51 9.20 -13.59
N GLU A 649 -43.53 9.28 -12.68
CA GLU A 649 -42.58 10.40 -12.58
C GLU A 649 -41.76 10.58 -13.86
N ILE A 650 -41.20 9.49 -14.39
CA ILE A 650 -40.36 9.53 -15.58
C ILE A 650 -41.17 9.91 -16.82
N GLU A 651 -42.40 9.40 -16.97
CA GLU A 651 -43.30 9.77 -18.07
C GLU A 651 -43.60 11.27 -18.04
N ILE A 652 -43.98 11.81 -16.88
CA ILE A 652 -44.26 13.25 -16.70
C ILE A 652 -43.02 14.11 -17.04
N ILE A 653 -41.84 13.68 -16.60
CA ILE A 653 -40.59 14.40 -16.86
C ILE A 653 -40.21 14.33 -18.34
N ILE A 654 -40.38 13.19 -19.02
CA ILE A 654 -40.08 13.08 -20.45
C ILE A 654 -41.05 13.94 -21.27
N GLU A 655 -42.34 13.94 -20.94
CA GLU A 655 -43.34 14.82 -21.58
C GLU A 655 -42.99 16.30 -21.40
N SER A 656 -42.54 16.67 -20.21
CA SER A 656 -42.16 18.04 -19.87
C SER A 656 -40.80 18.45 -20.44
N PHE A 657 -39.88 17.49 -20.63
CA PHE A 657 -38.49 17.69 -21.07
C PHE A 657 -38.09 16.70 -22.18
N PRO A 658 -38.61 16.81 -23.42
CA PRO A 658 -38.37 15.83 -24.50
C PRO A 658 -36.90 15.62 -24.86
N VAL A 659 -36.03 16.61 -24.57
CA VAL A 659 -34.57 16.51 -24.77
C VAL A 659 -33.95 15.31 -24.04
N LEU A 660 -34.56 14.85 -22.93
CA LEU A 660 -34.09 13.70 -22.18
C LEU A 660 -34.10 12.42 -23.01
N GLU A 661 -35.05 12.25 -23.94
CA GLU A 661 -35.08 11.06 -24.80
C GLU A 661 -33.84 10.94 -25.68
N SER A 662 -33.31 12.08 -26.13
CA SER A 662 -32.09 12.14 -26.93
C SER A 662 -30.81 12.02 -26.10
N GLN A 663 -30.79 12.59 -24.89
CA GLN A 663 -29.60 12.63 -24.03
C GLN A 663 -29.45 11.38 -23.15
N PHE A 664 -30.54 10.65 -22.89
CA PHE A 664 -30.57 9.43 -22.08
C PHE A 664 -31.25 8.28 -22.85
N PRO A 665 -30.58 7.76 -23.90
CA PRO A 665 -31.17 6.75 -24.79
C PRO A 665 -31.35 5.37 -24.14
N ASN A 666 -30.71 5.12 -22.99
CA ASN A 666 -30.70 3.81 -22.34
C ASN A 666 -31.78 3.76 -21.24
N LYS A 667 -32.89 3.07 -21.50
CA LYS A 667 -33.97 2.86 -20.50
C LYS A 667 -33.84 1.49 -19.84
N PHE A 668 -33.76 1.45 -18.51
CA PHE A 668 -33.75 0.25 -17.68
C PHE A 668 -35.06 0.15 -16.93
N GLU A 669 -35.80 -0.94 -17.13
CA GLU A 669 -37.06 -1.19 -16.44
C GLU A 669 -36.87 -2.24 -15.34
N PHE A 670 -37.14 -1.85 -14.11
CA PHE A 670 -37.07 -2.73 -12.94
C PHE A 670 -38.45 -3.30 -12.68
N GLU A 671 -38.63 -4.57 -13.05
CA GLU A 671 -39.87 -5.31 -12.82
C GLU A 671 -40.04 -5.60 -11.33
N PRO A 672 -41.28 -5.58 -10.79
CA PRO A 672 -41.54 -6.00 -9.42
C PRO A 672 -41.16 -7.48 -9.23
N TYR A 673 -40.60 -7.79 -8.07
CA TYR A 673 -40.20 -9.16 -7.76
C TYR A 673 -41.42 -10.04 -7.46
N THR A 674 -41.40 -11.26 -7.99
CA THR A 674 -42.36 -12.31 -7.60
C THR A 674 -42.06 -12.86 -6.21
N ASN A 675 -43.03 -13.49 -5.56
CA ASN A 675 -42.91 -14.06 -4.21
C ASN A 675 -41.73 -15.06 -4.13
N ARG A 676 -41.61 -15.90 -5.16
CA ARG A 676 -40.51 -16.85 -5.31
C ARG A 676 -39.15 -16.15 -5.47
N GLN A 677 -39.09 -15.07 -6.23
CA GLN A 677 -37.85 -14.29 -6.38
C GLN A 677 -37.46 -13.58 -5.08
N LEU A 678 -38.42 -13.06 -4.32
CA LEU A 678 -38.17 -12.48 -3.00
C LEU A 678 -37.66 -13.54 -2.01
N LEU A 679 -38.20 -14.75 -2.06
CA LEU A 679 -37.70 -15.89 -1.28
C LEU A 679 -36.26 -16.24 -1.72
N GLU A 680 -35.99 -16.39 -3.01
CA GLU A 680 -34.63 -16.64 -3.54
C GLU A 680 -33.62 -15.56 -3.10
N ILE A 681 -34.03 -14.29 -3.07
CA ILE A 681 -33.23 -13.19 -2.53
C ILE A 681 -32.96 -13.38 -1.04
N ALA A 682 -33.97 -13.73 -0.25
CA ALA A 682 -33.82 -13.95 1.18
C ALA A 682 -32.77 -15.03 1.47
N LEU A 683 -32.82 -16.12 0.73
CA LEU A 683 -31.93 -17.26 0.87
C LEU A 683 -30.50 -16.94 0.46
N SER A 684 -30.35 -16.17 -0.62
CA SER A 684 -29.04 -15.66 -1.03
C SER A 684 -28.43 -14.75 0.05
N ILE A 685 -29.25 -13.92 0.73
CA ILE A 685 -28.81 -13.08 1.84
C ILE A 685 -28.39 -13.94 3.04
N CYS A 686 -29.18 -14.94 3.42
CA CYS A 686 -28.85 -15.86 4.51
C CYS A 686 -27.52 -16.57 4.25
N GLN A 687 -27.37 -17.19 3.06
CA GLN A 687 -26.15 -17.90 2.70
C GLN A 687 -24.91 -17.00 2.75
N LYS A 688 -25.00 -15.75 2.25
CA LYS A 688 -23.89 -14.79 2.30
C LYS A 688 -23.53 -14.35 3.72
N LYS A 689 -24.48 -14.38 4.65
CA LYS A 689 -24.28 -14.04 6.06
C LYS A 689 -24.00 -15.28 6.93
N ASN A 690 -23.77 -16.45 6.32
CA ASN A 690 -23.59 -17.73 7.01
C ASN A 690 -24.80 -18.16 7.87
N TYR A 691 -26.01 -17.77 7.46
CA TYR A 691 -27.26 -18.26 8.03
C TYR A 691 -27.91 -19.32 7.14
N GLN A 692 -28.63 -20.24 7.77
CA GLN A 692 -29.45 -21.25 7.13
C GLN A 692 -30.87 -21.20 7.70
N LEU A 693 -31.87 -21.46 6.87
CA LEU A 693 -33.25 -21.67 7.30
C LEU A 693 -33.48 -23.17 7.46
N ASP A 694 -34.05 -23.60 8.58
CA ASP A 694 -34.53 -24.98 8.71
C ASP A 694 -35.77 -25.23 7.83
N GLU A 695 -36.09 -26.51 7.58
CA GLU A 695 -37.14 -26.89 6.61
C GLU A 695 -38.50 -26.21 6.86
N GLY A 696 -38.87 -25.98 8.13
CA GLY A 696 -40.10 -25.26 8.49
C GLY A 696 -40.00 -23.75 8.30
N ALA A 697 -38.84 -23.15 8.59
CA ALA A 697 -38.58 -21.73 8.43
C ALA A 697 -38.77 -21.27 6.98
N TRP A 698 -38.36 -22.09 6.01
CA TRP A 698 -38.56 -21.81 4.58
C TRP A 698 -40.02 -21.55 4.24
N GLN A 699 -40.90 -22.45 4.66
CA GLN A 699 -42.32 -22.35 4.39
C GLN A 699 -42.92 -21.15 5.13
N GLN A 700 -42.52 -20.93 6.38
CA GLN A 700 -43.04 -19.83 7.18
C GLN A 700 -42.63 -18.45 6.63
N LEU A 701 -41.41 -18.35 6.07
CA LEU A 701 -40.93 -17.13 5.41
C LEU A 701 -41.71 -16.85 4.12
N LEU A 702 -42.01 -17.88 3.33
CA LEU A 702 -42.79 -17.72 2.11
C LEU A 702 -44.22 -17.23 2.42
N GLU A 703 -44.86 -17.81 3.42
CA GLU A 703 -46.20 -17.35 3.87
C GLU A 703 -46.18 -15.90 4.36
N LEU A 704 -45.14 -15.50 5.08
CA LEU A 704 -44.94 -14.10 5.49
C LEU A 704 -44.82 -13.17 4.30
N ILE A 705 -44.00 -13.54 3.30
CA ILE A 705 -43.86 -12.76 2.07
C ILE A 705 -45.20 -12.62 1.35
N ASP A 706 -45.98 -13.70 1.25
CA ASP A 706 -47.31 -13.71 0.62
C ASP A 706 -48.30 -12.80 1.36
N GLU A 707 -48.35 -12.88 2.69
CA GLU A 707 -49.22 -12.02 3.52
C GLU A 707 -48.87 -10.54 3.36
N MET A 708 -47.58 -10.21 3.38
CA MET A 708 -47.09 -8.84 3.27
C MET A 708 -47.31 -8.24 1.87
N LEU A 709 -47.31 -9.05 0.80
CA LEU A 709 -47.66 -8.64 -0.55
C LEU A 709 -49.17 -8.41 -0.73
N GLN A 710 -50.01 -9.16 0.00
CA GLN A 710 -51.47 -9.00 -0.03
C GLN A 710 -51.95 -7.83 0.85
N GLY A 711 -51.24 -7.53 1.94
CA GLY A 711 -51.41 -6.31 2.70
C GLY A 711 -51.09 -5.10 1.82
N LYS A 712 -51.91 -4.04 1.83
CA LYS A 712 -51.75 -2.82 1.00
C LYS A 712 -50.50 -1.98 1.34
N ASN A 713 -49.42 -2.60 1.81
CA ASN A 713 -48.17 -1.95 2.10
C ASN A 713 -47.40 -1.74 0.79
N ARG A 714 -47.56 -0.55 0.19
CA ARG A 714 -46.96 -0.19 -1.10
C ARG A 714 -45.43 -0.35 -1.18
N ASN A 715 -44.77 -0.50 -0.04
CA ASN A 715 -43.32 -0.59 0.07
C ASN A 715 -42.78 -2.04 0.17
N PHE A 716 -43.65 -3.06 0.20
CA PHE A 716 -43.24 -4.46 0.35
C PHE A 716 -43.14 -5.20 -0.99
N TYR A 717 -42.36 -4.68 -1.94
CA TYR A 717 -42.18 -5.35 -3.25
C TYR A 717 -40.71 -5.52 -3.64
N ASN A 718 -39.80 -5.42 -2.68
CA ASN A 718 -38.39 -5.23 -3.00
C ASN A 718 -37.42 -5.98 -2.06
N ALA A 719 -36.16 -6.08 -2.52
CA ALA A 719 -35.08 -6.77 -1.82
C ALA A 719 -34.70 -6.11 -0.47
N ARG A 720 -34.96 -4.81 -0.31
CA ARG A 720 -34.70 -4.07 0.93
C ARG A 720 -35.64 -4.54 2.04
N SER A 721 -36.93 -4.69 1.73
CA SER A 721 -37.94 -5.17 2.67
C SER A 721 -37.65 -6.60 3.14
N ILE A 722 -37.15 -7.46 2.25
CA ILE A 722 -36.68 -8.81 2.62
C ILE A 722 -35.47 -8.78 3.55
N LYS A 723 -34.50 -7.90 3.29
CA LYS A 723 -33.34 -7.73 4.18
C LYS A 723 -33.77 -7.26 5.57
N GLU A 724 -34.73 -6.34 5.64
CA GLU A 724 -35.29 -5.86 6.91
C GLU A 724 -36.05 -6.97 7.64
N LEU A 725 -36.86 -7.77 6.94
CA LEU A 725 -37.56 -8.93 7.49
C LEU A 725 -36.58 -9.96 8.07
N LEU A 726 -35.51 -10.30 7.34
CA LEU A 726 -34.48 -11.23 7.82
C LEU A 726 -33.72 -10.71 9.03
N ASN A 727 -33.40 -9.41 9.08
CA ASN A 727 -32.74 -8.84 10.25
C ASN A 727 -33.63 -8.95 11.51
N ARG A 728 -34.95 -8.81 11.36
CA ARG A 728 -35.89 -9.03 12.48
C ARG A 728 -35.95 -10.50 12.87
N ALA A 729 -35.99 -11.41 11.90
CA ALA A 729 -35.94 -12.85 12.16
C ALA A 729 -34.67 -13.25 12.93
N ILE A 730 -33.51 -12.68 12.55
CA ILE A 730 -32.23 -12.89 13.26
C ILE A 730 -32.30 -12.34 14.68
N SER A 731 -32.87 -11.15 14.89
CA SER A 731 -33.05 -10.59 16.24
C SER A 731 -33.88 -11.52 17.14
N ILE A 732 -34.93 -12.16 16.60
CA ILE A 732 -35.74 -13.11 17.36
C ILE A 732 -34.96 -14.40 17.66
N GLN A 733 -34.18 -14.88 16.68
CA GLN A 733 -33.29 -16.01 16.87
C GLN A 733 -32.24 -15.73 17.97
N GLU A 734 -31.69 -14.52 18.03
CA GLU A 734 -30.76 -14.07 19.07
C GLU A 734 -31.41 -14.14 20.46
N ASP A 735 -32.64 -13.63 20.61
CA ASP A 735 -33.42 -13.72 21.85
C ASP A 735 -33.65 -15.17 22.28
N ARG A 736 -33.99 -16.04 21.33
CA ARG A 736 -34.13 -17.48 21.58
C ARG A 736 -32.82 -18.09 22.04
N ILE A 737 -31.70 -17.82 21.38
CA ILE A 737 -30.37 -18.36 21.74
C ILE A 737 -29.99 -17.95 23.17
N LEU A 738 -30.25 -16.69 23.56
CA LEU A 738 -29.98 -16.20 24.93
C LEU A 738 -30.78 -16.96 26.00
N SER A 739 -31.93 -17.52 25.63
CA SER A 739 -32.77 -18.32 26.54
C SER A 739 -32.38 -19.80 26.62
N MET A 740 -31.43 -20.26 25.79
CA MET A 740 -31.03 -21.67 25.73
C MET A 740 -29.99 -22.05 26.79
N PRO A 741 -30.16 -23.19 27.49
CA PRO A 741 -29.23 -23.63 28.52
C PRO A 741 -27.93 -24.24 27.97
N ASN A 742 -27.92 -24.70 26.71
CA ASN A 742 -26.75 -25.27 26.04
C ASN A 742 -26.78 -24.94 24.55
N ILE A 743 -25.82 -24.14 24.07
CA ILE A 743 -25.80 -23.59 22.71
C ILE A 743 -24.83 -24.40 21.85
N GLN A 744 -25.30 -24.94 20.73
CA GLN A 744 -24.45 -25.58 19.72
C GLN A 744 -24.06 -24.58 18.62
N SER A 745 -22.96 -24.86 17.92
CA SER A 745 -22.50 -24.00 16.82
C SER A 745 -23.52 -23.91 15.68
N SER A 746 -24.36 -24.93 15.48
CA SER A 746 -25.47 -24.90 14.52
C SER A 746 -26.54 -23.87 14.89
N ASP A 747 -26.83 -23.71 16.18
CA ASP A 747 -27.94 -22.85 16.65
C ASP A 747 -27.65 -21.38 16.37
N LEU A 748 -26.38 -21.00 16.39
CA LEU A 748 -25.89 -19.66 16.05
C LEU A 748 -26.13 -19.29 14.57
N MET A 749 -26.24 -20.30 13.69
CA MET A 749 -26.36 -20.12 12.24
C MET A 749 -27.76 -20.47 11.70
N THR A 750 -28.64 -21.06 12.51
CA THR A 750 -29.94 -21.54 12.03
C THR A 750 -31.11 -20.68 12.52
N ILE A 751 -31.84 -20.09 11.58
CA ILE A 751 -33.17 -19.50 11.80
C ILE A 751 -34.19 -20.62 11.62
N THR A 752 -35.07 -20.77 12.62
CA THR A 752 -36.02 -21.87 12.69
C THR A 752 -37.46 -21.44 12.43
N TYR A 753 -38.32 -22.44 12.24
CA TYR A 753 -39.76 -22.26 12.15
C TYR A 753 -40.35 -21.38 13.28
N ASP A 754 -39.91 -21.60 14.52
CA ASP A 754 -40.43 -20.88 15.69
C ASP A 754 -40.01 -19.40 15.68
N ASP A 755 -38.81 -19.09 15.21
CA ASP A 755 -38.33 -17.70 15.11
C ASP A 755 -39.21 -16.90 14.14
N LEU A 756 -39.53 -17.49 12.98
CA LEU A 756 -40.39 -16.84 11.98
C LEU A 756 -41.88 -16.87 12.34
N THR A 757 -42.33 -17.88 13.08
CA THR A 757 -43.70 -17.92 13.61
C THR A 757 -43.90 -16.82 14.66
N THR A 758 -42.90 -16.60 15.51
CA THR A 758 -42.89 -15.51 16.48
C THR A 758 -42.90 -14.16 15.76
N LEU A 759 -42.08 -14.00 14.72
CA LEU A 759 -42.08 -12.79 13.88
C LEU A 759 -43.46 -12.51 13.27
N ARG A 760 -44.08 -13.54 12.67
CA ARG A 760 -45.43 -13.44 12.09
C ARG A 760 -46.50 -13.06 13.11
N THR A 761 -46.34 -13.51 14.35
CA THR A 761 -47.26 -13.15 15.43
C THR A 761 -47.09 -11.70 15.87
N ILE A 762 -45.86 -11.17 15.83
CA ILE A 762 -45.57 -9.76 16.15
C ILE A 762 -46.06 -8.82 15.03
N GLU A 763 -46.06 -9.27 13.77
CA GLU A 763 -46.50 -8.47 12.62
C GLU A 763 -48.02 -8.46 12.40
N LYS A 764 -48.77 -9.37 13.03
CA LYS A 764 -50.25 -9.41 13.03
C LYS A 764 -50.81 -8.63 14.21
#